data_AF-A0A2A3HJD2-F1
#
_entry.id   AF-A0A2A3HJD2-F1
#
_cell.length_a   1.000
_cell.length_b   1.000
_cell.length_c   1.000
_cell.angle_alpha   90.00
_cell.angle_beta   90.00
_cell.angle_gamma   90.00
#
_symmetry.space_group_name_H-M   'P 1'
#
loop_
_entity.id
_entity.type
_entity.pdbx_description
1 polymer ?
#
loop_
_entity_poly.entity_id
_entity_poly.type
_entity_poly.pdbx_seq_one_letter_code
_entity_poly.pdbx_strand_id
1 'polypeptide(L)'
;MYEVIKKYCENELTNGLFLMDLPTGFGKTHNVIQYIFDASIKPENKDKKYFFITNLKKNLPEKQLRNFFEKKGMGKEFEEKFLYLNSNAELAIDGYTKHQGVASRIPKELWDWDETKFFFQDLKDIAKTRSKNGNSDGSSSLENTFATKIEPDFRHKVEMLLKSEYKKVEDRRKAVESDGRWKWLGELYESTKTKSKQIIILSAKKFVTKNSTIVDAPYLFYTNDIINNAVVFIDEFDAVKKDFLDNIIDDGIREQIDYIDLFLDIHGVLQTKVFQKNLGRKSNWYLSKKYGNKPVESIIDGFRENANRIFENYNLFCDIRTDRNQDLSKNFLFQDSQYHAITNDKKLISVAYNEDESLNEIILSDTKPEEKLENIQVILSKIRGFVSFFQIGVSMLALNMHRYRQENHIGDGEFTYEAAVSTVLKQFRLKDKYVYFLKNQILQNIRKKDDKGLSKEFDLSFFAKGLRYYAFTNDVMDDLKSVIMMFSFSNTPEKILLSTCERAKVVGISATATIPSSIGNFNLDYLKEQLGENFQEMSKEDKNRLREKFYKEQSGYSNVEIHAELLGKNVRDCCDEKSWMNLYNDAEIAKDAFGIVCDAVPTNDKSGFHKERYYRIVEAYKKFYENSDINSFLCILPTHPKDNAGSLRRKTLIELFSYIDKGAEQKIEWLTTDGFEESKKNVLEKLEKGSKCFVISAYATIGAGQNLQYKIPSRLMQSLIKVNNSRKGNEKDFDGIYLDNPTHLLVNTSTEHLSQKDFVKFLFQIEYLQAAGEISSDLAMQHICRGFDAYATQHISYKKAEKISNRESVKLLATRDIIQAVGRICRTNYKSSKIYIYADSRIAENLDCTVANDLILNHEFMKLLELIKAKQSVEIVKGSKELQAEDKSKSVNSCISGILNENWTDINVERWKKLRDFALKHPTASKQTIAEAKMASFYAEFEKKSNCLYYGQEWDYKKVYVSFSAGNPQCTMVESESACKLDRFMLRIGIKNFFEENGFAISFERNDCIMVPTYYNNIYKGALGEVIGRYIFSTDLLNIELEEIEDLNAFELFDYKVPNKPIYVDFKHWSLGTDVERETMIDKICEKAHKCGCQKALVVNILAERELPCHNYVGDGVEILAVPSLLIDDEKMRKNDDAVEQIRRFVGATNDSI
;
A
#
# COMPACT_ATOMS: atom_id res chain seq x y z
N MET A 1 3.00 -26.17 16.07
CA MET A 1 2.42 -24.83 15.85
C MET A 1 2.58 -23.98 17.09
N TYR A 2 1.95 -24.33 18.23
CA TYR A 2 2.11 -23.61 19.50
C TYR A 2 3.58 -23.24 19.82
N GLU A 3 4.50 -24.22 19.81
CA GLU A 3 5.92 -23.95 20.07
C GLU A 3 6.58 -22.97 19.09
N VAL A 4 6.14 -22.97 17.81
CA VAL A 4 6.68 -22.05 16.80
C VAL A 4 6.19 -20.62 17.07
N ILE A 5 4.90 -20.47 17.41
CA ILE A 5 4.33 -19.19 17.83
C ILE A 5 5.07 -18.68 19.07
N LYS A 6 5.23 -19.54 20.07
CA LYS A 6 5.92 -19.20 21.32
C LYS A 6 7.35 -18.75 21.06
N LYS A 7 8.12 -19.50 20.26
CA LYS A 7 9.50 -19.16 19.90
C LYS A 7 9.61 -17.76 19.30
N TYR A 8 8.71 -17.37 18.40
CA TYR A 8 8.70 -16.03 17.83
C TYR A 8 8.27 -14.96 18.84
N CYS A 9 7.13 -15.16 19.49
CA CYS A 9 6.54 -14.14 20.37
C CYS A 9 7.39 -13.88 21.63
N GLU A 10 8.15 -14.86 22.09
CA GLU A 10 9.03 -14.79 23.27
C GLU A 10 10.51 -14.58 22.94
N ASN A 11 10.89 -14.40 21.66
CA ASN A 11 12.27 -14.04 21.30
C ASN A 11 12.66 -12.60 21.73
N GLU A 12 13.95 -12.28 21.59
CA GLU A 12 14.56 -11.01 22.01
C GLU A 12 14.08 -9.78 21.22
N LEU A 13 13.55 -9.97 20.00
CA LEU A 13 13.01 -8.86 19.23
C LEU A 13 11.78 -8.26 19.94
N THR A 14 11.53 -6.96 19.78
CA THR A 14 10.35 -6.30 20.35
C THR A 14 9.21 -6.12 19.34
N ASN A 15 9.52 -6.25 18.05
CA ASN A 15 8.61 -5.97 16.94
C ASN A 15 9.00 -6.84 15.72
N GLY A 16 8.23 -6.78 14.63
CA GLY A 16 8.51 -7.52 13.40
C GLY A 16 7.32 -8.29 12.84
N LEU A 17 7.56 -9.05 11.76
CA LEU A 17 6.57 -9.89 11.09
C LEU A 17 7.02 -11.35 11.01
N PHE A 18 6.12 -12.27 11.37
CA PHE A 18 6.29 -13.70 11.18
C PHE A 18 5.07 -14.27 10.47
N LEU A 19 5.31 -15.03 9.39
CA LEU A 19 4.24 -15.64 8.60
C LEU A 19 4.22 -17.16 8.81
N MET A 20 3.02 -17.70 8.94
CA MET A 20 2.78 -19.13 9.11
C MET A 20 1.73 -19.63 8.12
N ASP A 21 2.19 -20.41 7.14
CA ASP A 21 1.42 -21.11 6.14
C ASP A 21 1.10 -22.54 6.60
N LEU A 22 -0.13 -22.75 7.08
CA LEU A 22 -0.60 -24.08 7.50
C LEU A 22 -1.95 -24.43 6.85
N PRO A 23 -2.12 -25.66 6.36
CA PRO A 23 -3.33 -26.06 5.66
C PRO A 23 -4.56 -25.95 6.57
N THR A 24 -5.71 -25.76 5.94
CA THR A 24 -6.99 -25.81 6.64
C THR A 24 -7.15 -27.19 7.30
N GLY A 25 -7.63 -27.23 8.54
CA GLY A 25 -7.74 -28.48 9.31
C GLY A 25 -6.71 -28.59 10.43
N PHE A 26 -5.54 -27.92 10.33
CA PHE A 26 -4.42 -27.99 11.29
C PHE A 26 -4.70 -27.44 12.71
N GLY A 27 -5.87 -26.81 12.94
CA GLY A 27 -6.21 -26.22 14.24
C GLY A 27 -5.51 -24.89 14.52
N LYS A 28 -5.35 -24.05 13.48
CA LYS A 28 -4.63 -22.77 13.54
C LYS A 28 -5.12 -21.84 14.65
N THR A 29 -6.38 -21.44 14.57
CA THR A 29 -7.04 -20.57 15.55
C THR A 29 -6.96 -21.12 16.97
N HIS A 30 -7.04 -22.46 17.13
CA HIS A 30 -6.92 -23.09 18.45
C HIS A 30 -5.55 -22.89 19.09
N ASN A 31 -4.47 -23.10 18.34
CA ASN A 31 -3.11 -22.93 18.86
C ASN A 31 -2.82 -21.45 19.20
N VAL A 32 -3.33 -20.51 18.39
CA VAL A 32 -3.19 -19.07 18.66
C VAL A 32 -3.88 -18.69 19.96
N ILE A 33 -5.12 -19.13 20.14
CA ILE A 33 -5.92 -18.78 21.32
C ILE A 33 -5.38 -19.44 22.58
N GLN A 34 -4.88 -20.67 22.46
CA GLN A 34 -4.14 -21.31 23.55
C GLN A 34 -2.91 -20.49 23.93
N TYR A 35 -2.10 -20.03 22.97
CA TYR A 35 -0.95 -19.18 23.25
C TYR A 35 -1.34 -17.85 23.90
N ILE A 36 -2.37 -17.16 23.39
CA ILE A 36 -2.86 -15.90 23.99
C ILE A 36 -3.27 -16.14 25.45
N PHE A 37 -4.02 -17.21 25.72
CA PHE A 37 -4.40 -17.59 27.08
C PHE A 37 -3.15 -17.77 27.96
N ASP A 38 -2.26 -18.70 27.58
CA ASP A 38 -1.06 -19.04 28.36
C ASP A 38 -0.15 -17.84 28.58
N ALA A 39 0.00 -16.97 27.57
CA ALA A 39 0.84 -15.79 27.66
C ALA A 39 0.21 -14.68 28.51
N SER A 40 -1.12 -14.51 28.45
CA SER A 40 -1.84 -13.45 29.18
C SER A 40 -1.90 -13.67 30.70
N ILE A 41 -1.80 -14.92 31.16
CA ILE A 41 -1.82 -15.27 32.59
C ILE A 41 -0.44 -15.19 33.25
N LYS A 42 0.63 -15.06 32.47
CA LYS A 42 2.00 -14.91 32.97
C LYS A 42 2.21 -13.53 33.63
N PRO A 43 2.73 -13.45 34.86
CA PRO A 43 2.95 -12.18 35.56
C PRO A 43 3.83 -11.18 34.79
N GLU A 44 4.87 -11.66 34.09
CA GLU A 44 5.77 -10.86 33.27
C GLU A 44 5.09 -10.17 32.08
N ASN A 45 3.91 -10.65 31.68
CA ASN A 45 3.14 -10.11 30.56
C ASN A 45 1.95 -9.25 31.00
N LYS A 46 1.81 -8.88 32.29
CA LYS A 46 0.59 -8.19 32.79
C LYS A 46 0.21 -6.93 31.98
N ASP A 47 1.21 -6.18 31.53
CA ASP A 47 1.03 -4.93 30.78
C ASP A 47 1.09 -5.13 29.25
N LYS A 48 1.35 -6.36 28.79
CA LYS A 48 1.47 -6.72 27.38
C LYS A 48 0.10 -6.96 26.77
N LYS A 49 -0.20 -6.27 25.67
CA LYS A 49 -1.48 -6.43 24.95
C LYS A 49 -1.40 -7.48 23.86
N TYR A 50 -2.51 -8.17 23.64
CA TYR A 50 -2.69 -9.19 22.61
C TYR A 50 -3.87 -8.80 21.72
N PHE A 51 -3.62 -8.65 20.43
CA PHE A 51 -4.64 -8.36 19.43
C PHE A 51 -4.90 -9.60 18.57
N PHE A 52 -6.16 -9.90 18.29
CA PHE A 52 -6.56 -10.89 17.28
C PHE A 52 -7.44 -10.23 16.24
N ILE A 53 -6.94 -10.18 15.00
CA ILE A 53 -7.56 -9.54 13.84
C ILE A 53 -8.04 -10.63 12.89
N THR A 54 -9.28 -10.54 12.40
CA THR A 54 -9.83 -11.42 11.36
C THR A 54 -10.82 -10.66 10.47
N ASN A 55 -11.09 -11.16 9.27
CA ASN A 55 -11.96 -10.47 8.29
C ASN A 55 -13.45 -10.72 8.55
N LEU A 56 -13.80 -11.86 9.15
CA LEU A 56 -15.19 -12.23 9.41
C LEU A 56 -15.47 -12.21 10.91
N LYS A 57 -16.44 -11.38 11.33
CA LYS A 57 -16.81 -11.24 12.75
C LYS A 57 -17.11 -12.59 13.43
N LYS A 58 -17.74 -13.53 12.73
CA LYS A 58 -18.05 -14.87 13.26
C LYS A 58 -16.84 -15.76 13.55
N ASN A 59 -15.66 -15.42 13.02
CA ASN A 59 -14.42 -16.14 13.28
C ASN A 59 -13.69 -15.60 14.52
N LEU A 60 -14.21 -14.55 15.16
CA LEU A 60 -13.65 -13.98 16.38
C LEU A 60 -13.80 -15.00 17.53
N PRO A 61 -12.70 -15.57 18.07
CA PRO A 61 -12.73 -16.78 18.90
C PRO A 61 -13.01 -16.53 20.40
N GLU A 62 -13.95 -15.63 20.72
CA GLU A 62 -14.28 -15.26 22.10
C GLU A 62 -14.67 -16.47 22.95
N LYS A 63 -15.65 -17.26 22.48
CA LYS A 63 -16.19 -18.42 23.22
C LYS A 63 -15.10 -19.43 23.56
N GLN A 64 -14.18 -19.65 22.62
CA GLN A 64 -13.09 -20.59 22.81
C GLN A 64 -12.09 -20.09 23.86
N LEU A 65 -11.74 -18.80 23.82
CA LEU A 65 -10.87 -18.18 24.82
C LEU A 65 -11.52 -18.23 26.21
N ARG A 66 -12.79 -17.84 26.32
CA ARG A 66 -13.59 -17.92 27.55
C ARG A 66 -13.56 -19.32 28.16
N ASN A 67 -13.78 -20.35 27.34
CA ASN A 67 -13.73 -21.75 27.78
C ASN A 67 -12.37 -22.16 28.36
N PHE A 68 -11.24 -21.59 27.91
CA PHE A 68 -9.92 -21.87 28.50
C PHE A 68 -9.80 -21.29 29.91
N PHE A 69 -10.25 -20.05 30.12
CA PHE A 69 -10.29 -19.41 31.43
C PHE A 69 -11.23 -20.14 32.40
N GLU A 70 -12.45 -20.47 31.95
CA GLU A 70 -13.45 -21.17 32.77
C GLU A 70 -12.95 -22.55 33.22
N LYS A 71 -12.31 -23.31 32.34
CA LYS A 71 -11.72 -24.63 32.68
C LYS A 71 -10.61 -24.56 33.74
N LYS A 72 -10.02 -23.38 33.94
CA LYS A 72 -9.00 -23.12 34.97
C LYS A 72 -9.57 -22.42 36.21
N GLY A 73 -10.89 -22.21 36.28
CA GLY A 73 -11.54 -21.48 37.37
C GLY A 73 -11.33 -19.95 37.31
N MET A 74 -10.82 -19.43 36.20
CA MET A 74 -10.41 -18.03 36.02
C MET A 74 -11.44 -17.20 35.24
N GLY A 75 -12.74 -17.55 35.35
CA GLY A 75 -13.81 -16.89 34.58
C GLY A 75 -13.96 -15.39 34.88
N LYS A 76 -13.68 -14.95 36.11
CA LYS A 76 -13.66 -13.51 36.45
C LYS A 76 -12.52 -12.76 35.79
N GLU A 77 -11.33 -13.36 35.75
CA GLU A 77 -10.16 -12.76 35.11
C GLU A 77 -10.34 -12.61 33.60
N PHE A 78 -11.10 -13.51 32.96
CA PHE A 78 -11.50 -13.33 31.57
C PHE A 78 -12.24 -12.00 31.38
N GLU A 79 -13.27 -11.74 32.18
CA GLU A 79 -14.03 -10.49 32.10
C GLU A 79 -13.18 -9.27 32.40
N GLU A 80 -12.16 -9.38 33.26
CA GLU A 80 -11.22 -8.29 33.56
C GLU A 80 -10.27 -8.00 32.39
N LYS A 81 -9.79 -9.04 31.69
CA LYS A 81 -8.74 -8.92 30.66
C LYS A 81 -9.24 -8.77 29.24
N PHE A 82 -10.43 -9.27 28.92
CA PHE A 82 -10.91 -9.41 27.54
C PHE A 82 -11.75 -8.21 27.06
N LEU A 83 -11.60 -7.87 25.77
CA LEU A 83 -12.47 -6.95 25.06
C LEU A 83 -12.75 -7.44 23.65
N TYR A 84 -14.04 -7.49 23.31
CA TYR A 84 -14.49 -7.63 21.94
C TYR A 84 -14.82 -6.24 21.39
N LEU A 85 -14.04 -5.75 20.41
CA LEU A 85 -14.17 -4.38 19.93
C LEU A 85 -14.90 -4.32 18.59
N ASN A 86 -16.15 -3.85 18.64
CA ASN A 86 -17.06 -3.66 17.52
C ASN A 86 -17.11 -2.20 17.02
N SER A 87 -17.96 -1.93 16.02
CA SER A 87 -18.37 -0.55 15.70
C SER A 87 -19.14 0.06 16.88
N ASN A 88 -19.19 1.39 16.99
CA ASN A 88 -19.86 2.05 18.11
C ASN A 88 -21.36 1.70 18.17
N ALA A 89 -22.03 1.66 17.02
CA ALA A 89 -23.40 1.20 16.92
C ALA A 89 -23.60 -0.23 17.44
N GLU A 90 -22.71 -1.16 17.08
CA GLU A 90 -22.85 -2.53 17.59
C GLU A 90 -22.50 -2.66 19.07
N LEU A 91 -21.53 -1.89 19.56
CA LEU A 91 -21.26 -1.85 20.99
C LEU A 91 -22.49 -1.37 21.77
N ALA A 92 -23.19 -0.35 21.28
CA ALA A 92 -24.43 0.11 21.90
C ALA A 92 -25.54 -0.95 21.90
N ILE A 93 -25.72 -1.67 20.78
CA ILE A 93 -26.71 -2.75 20.68
C ILE A 93 -26.35 -3.90 21.63
N ASP A 94 -25.08 -4.33 21.62
CA ASP A 94 -24.56 -5.39 22.49
C ASP A 94 -24.69 -5.00 23.96
N GLY A 95 -24.29 -3.79 24.32
CA GLY A 95 -24.34 -3.26 25.68
C GLY A 95 -25.77 -3.17 26.21
N TYR A 96 -26.70 -2.67 25.39
CA TYR A 96 -28.14 -2.64 25.74
C TYR A 96 -28.71 -4.04 25.97
N THR A 97 -28.28 -5.02 25.17
CA THR A 97 -28.74 -6.41 25.27
C THR A 97 -28.14 -7.15 26.47
N LYS A 98 -26.84 -6.95 26.76
CA LYS A 98 -26.13 -7.58 27.88
C LYS A 98 -26.54 -7.01 29.24
N HIS A 99 -26.81 -5.71 29.32
CA HIS A 99 -27.08 -5.00 30.57
C HIS A 99 -28.56 -4.60 30.69
N GLN A 100 -29.41 -5.57 31.07
CA GLN A 100 -30.83 -5.33 31.30
C GLN A 100 -31.06 -4.17 32.28
N GLY A 101 -31.99 -3.26 31.93
CA GLY A 101 -32.26 -2.07 32.74
C GLY A 101 -31.17 -0.99 32.65
N VAL A 102 -30.31 -0.97 31.62
CA VAL A 102 -29.40 0.17 31.40
C VAL A 102 -30.16 1.49 31.23
N ALA A 103 -31.32 1.47 30.53
CA ALA A 103 -32.16 2.64 30.29
C ALA A 103 -32.68 3.29 31.59
N SER A 104 -33.00 2.49 32.62
CA SER A 104 -33.52 3.03 33.90
C SER A 104 -32.42 3.63 34.78
N ARG A 105 -31.14 3.41 34.45
CA ARG A 105 -29.98 3.97 35.16
C ARG A 105 -29.49 5.28 34.56
N ILE A 106 -30.11 5.73 33.48
CA ILE A 106 -29.78 6.99 32.82
C ILE A 106 -30.35 8.15 33.62
N PRO A 107 -29.58 9.22 33.89
CA PRO A 107 -30.06 10.42 34.55
C PRO A 107 -31.32 10.99 33.88
N LYS A 108 -32.29 11.41 34.69
CA LYS A 108 -33.61 11.85 34.19
C LYS A 108 -33.50 13.03 33.24
N GLU A 109 -32.58 13.96 33.49
CA GLU A 109 -32.36 15.12 32.63
C GLU A 109 -31.91 14.76 31.20
N LEU A 110 -31.29 13.59 30.98
CA LEU A 110 -30.89 13.17 29.63
C LEU A 110 -32.09 12.70 28.79
N TRP A 111 -33.18 12.29 29.42
CA TRP A 111 -34.41 11.88 28.73
C TRP A 111 -35.19 13.06 28.16
N ASP A 112 -34.85 14.30 28.51
CA ASP A 112 -35.45 15.49 27.90
C ASP A 112 -35.00 15.65 26.44
N TRP A 113 -33.82 15.12 26.07
CA TRP A 113 -33.28 15.17 24.71
C TRP A 113 -33.97 14.18 23.78
N ASP A 114 -34.34 14.64 22.59
CA ASP A 114 -34.95 13.80 21.57
C ASP A 114 -33.99 12.72 21.07
N GLU A 115 -32.69 13.01 21.01
CA GLU A 115 -31.65 12.04 20.63
C GLU A 115 -31.62 10.84 21.58
N THR A 116 -31.77 11.07 22.90
CA THR A 116 -31.84 9.97 23.89
C THR A 116 -33.09 9.13 23.65
N LYS A 117 -34.25 9.76 23.41
CA LYS A 117 -35.51 9.05 23.17
C LYS A 117 -35.42 8.18 21.91
N PHE A 118 -34.97 8.75 20.79
CA PHE A 118 -34.82 8.03 19.52
C PHE A 118 -33.79 6.91 19.64
N PHE A 119 -32.66 7.16 20.29
CA PHE A 119 -31.60 6.17 20.48
C PHE A 119 -32.10 4.92 21.23
N PHE A 120 -32.79 5.08 22.37
CA PHE A 120 -33.30 3.93 23.12
C PHE A 120 -34.54 3.29 22.50
N GLN A 121 -35.33 4.04 21.73
CA GLN A 121 -36.41 3.47 20.93
C GLN A 121 -35.86 2.53 19.86
N ASP A 122 -34.89 3.00 19.06
CA ASP A 122 -34.26 2.20 18.01
C ASP A 122 -33.54 0.98 18.58
N LEU A 123 -32.78 1.14 19.68
CA LEU A 123 -32.15 0.01 20.36
C LEU A 123 -33.16 -1.06 20.79
N LYS A 124 -34.30 -0.64 21.34
CA LYS A 124 -35.37 -1.55 21.77
C LYS A 124 -35.97 -2.30 20.59
N ASP A 125 -36.20 -1.62 19.48
CA ASP A 125 -36.81 -2.21 18.28
C ASP A 125 -35.83 -3.12 17.53
N ILE A 126 -34.54 -2.73 17.45
CA ILE A 126 -33.45 -3.56 16.94
C ILE A 126 -33.30 -4.82 17.81
N ALA A 127 -33.22 -4.69 19.14
CA ALA A 127 -33.06 -5.83 20.05
C ALA A 127 -34.24 -6.81 19.95
N LYS A 128 -35.48 -6.30 19.85
CA LYS A 128 -36.67 -7.14 19.60
C LYS A 128 -36.58 -7.87 18.27
N THR A 129 -36.14 -7.19 17.22
CA THR A 129 -36.03 -7.77 15.87
C THR A 129 -34.99 -8.89 15.84
N ARG A 130 -33.79 -8.66 16.41
CA ARG A 130 -32.74 -9.68 16.54
C ARG A 130 -33.17 -10.87 17.40
N SER A 131 -33.98 -10.64 18.44
CA SER A 131 -34.50 -11.72 19.29
C SER A 131 -35.52 -12.63 18.56
N LYS A 132 -36.30 -12.08 17.61
CA LYS A 132 -37.33 -12.83 16.87
C LYS A 132 -36.77 -13.57 15.65
N ASN A 133 -35.80 -12.98 14.96
CA ASN A 133 -35.30 -13.48 13.67
C ASN A 133 -33.98 -14.26 13.79
N GLY A 134 -33.41 -14.36 15.00
CA GLY A 134 -32.01 -14.72 15.18
C GLY A 134 -31.08 -13.60 14.68
N ASN A 135 -29.78 -13.71 14.91
CA ASN A 135 -28.76 -12.78 14.37
C ASN A 135 -28.66 -12.93 12.83
N SER A 136 -29.72 -12.60 12.09
CA SER A 136 -29.64 -12.46 10.64
C SER A 136 -28.96 -11.14 10.31
N ASP A 137 -27.79 -11.23 9.67
CA ASP A 137 -26.90 -10.11 9.30
C ASP A 137 -27.45 -9.29 8.10
N GLY A 138 -28.78 -9.20 8.00
CA GLY A 138 -29.46 -8.34 7.04
C GLY A 138 -29.74 -7.01 7.71
N SER A 139 -28.87 -6.02 7.47
CA SER A 139 -29.07 -4.64 7.89
C SER A 139 -30.51 -4.19 7.57
N SER A 140 -31.37 -4.18 8.58
CA SER A 140 -32.64 -3.48 8.45
C SER A 140 -32.32 -2.01 8.15
N SER A 141 -33.14 -1.35 7.33
CA SER A 141 -33.01 0.10 7.09
C SER A 141 -32.89 0.88 8.42
N LEU A 142 -33.53 0.36 9.47
CA LEU A 142 -33.41 0.81 10.85
C LEU A 142 -31.98 0.71 11.41
N GLU A 143 -31.31 -0.45 11.34
CA GLU A 143 -29.93 -0.61 11.84
C GLU A 143 -28.93 0.31 11.10
N ASN A 144 -29.11 0.50 9.79
CA ASN A 144 -28.32 1.45 9.02
C ASN A 144 -28.56 2.89 9.45
N THR A 145 -29.83 3.29 9.64
CA THR A 145 -30.19 4.64 10.11
C THR A 145 -29.65 4.89 11.52
N PHE A 146 -29.75 3.88 12.38
CA PHE A 146 -29.20 3.90 13.73
C PHE A 146 -27.68 4.11 13.71
N ALA A 147 -26.96 3.33 12.91
CA ALA A 147 -25.50 3.40 12.84
C ALA A 147 -24.95 4.67 12.17
N THR A 148 -25.68 5.26 11.22
CA THR A 148 -25.21 6.41 10.44
C THR A 148 -25.65 7.77 10.97
N LYS A 149 -26.73 7.81 11.77
CA LYS A 149 -27.33 9.06 12.27
C LYS A 149 -27.61 9.05 13.76
N ILE A 150 -28.48 8.13 14.23
CA ILE A 150 -29.03 8.19 15.59
C ILE A 150 -27.95 7.92 16.66
N GLU A 151 -27.12 6.89 16.49
CA GLU A 151 -26.00 6.61 17.41
C GLU A 151 -24.96 7.73 17.42
N PRO A 152 -24.47 8.23 16.27
CA PRO A 152 -23.55 9.35 16.24
C PRO A 152 -24.07 10.60 16.96
N ASP A 153 -25.33 10.99 16.72
CA ASP A 153 -25.94 12.20 17.29
C ASP A 153 -26.07 12.09 18.82
N PHE A 154 -26.60 10.96 19.32
CA PHE A 154 -26.69 10.69 20.75
C PHE A 154 -25.31 10.68 21.42
N ARG A 155 -24.36 9.92 20.85
CA ARG A 155 -23.01 9.80 21.39
C ARG A 155 -22.31 11.15 21.46
N HIS A 156 -22.46 11.99 20.44
CA HIS A 156 -21.87 13.33 20.43
C HIS A 156 -22.40 14.22 21.57
N LYS A 157 -23.72 14.24 21.79
CA LYS A 157 -24.33 15.00 22.89
C LYS A 157 -23.85 14.54 24.26
N VAL A 158 -23.85 13.23 24.50
CA VAL A 158 -23.39 12.66 25.77
C VAL A 158 -21.89 12.89 25.99
N GLU A 159 -21.09 12.79 24.93
CA GLU A 159 -19.65 13.09 24.97
C GLU A 159 -19.37 14.54 25.37
N MET A 160 -20.14 15.50 24.84
CA MET A 160 -20.02 16.91 25.19
C MET A 160 -20.33 17.17 26.67
N LEU A 161 -21.40 16.57 27.19
CA LEU A 161 -21.76 16.70 28.61
C LEU A 161 -20.71 16.03 29.52
N LEU A 162 -20.25 14.83 29.18
CA LEU A 162 -19.21 14.15 29.95
C LEU A 162 -17.92 14.98 30.00
N LYS A 163 -17.56 15.64 28.89
CA LYS A 163 -16.39 16.53 28.81
C LYS A 163 -16.55 17.84 29.58
N SER A 164 -17.78 18.34 29.74
CA SER A 164 -18.02 19.56 30.52
C SER A 164 -17.95 19.29 32.03
N GLU A 165 -18.39 18.10 32.47
CA GLU A 165 -18.32 17.69 33.88
C GLU A 165 -16.91 17.22 34.29
N TYR A 166 -16.24 16.45 33.43
CA TYR A 166 -14.92 15.87 33.71
C TYR A 166 -13.87 16.33 32.70
N LYS A 167 -13.03 17.28 33.12
CA LYS A 167 -12.04 17.92 32.25
C LYS A 167 -10.83 17.01 31.90
N LYS A 168 -10.44 16.06 32.75
CA LYS A 168 -9.31 15.12 32.49
C LYS A 168 -9.82 13.79 31.92
N VAL A 169 -9.09 13.16 30.99
CA VAL A 169 -9.51 11.86 30.42
C VAL A 169 -9.50 10.77 31.50
N GLU A 170 -8.55 10.78 32.44
CA GLU A 170 -8.49 9.78 33.52
C GLU A 170 -9.71 9.82 34.43
N ASP A 171 -10.22 11.02 34.74
CA ASP A 171 -11.42 11.20 35.56
C ASP A 171 -12.67 10.74 34.79
N ARG A 172 -12.72 11.01 33.47
CA ARG A 172 -13.76 10.47 32.59
C ARG A 172 -13.75 8.95 32.55
N ARG A 173 -12.57 8.32 32.46
CA ARG A 173 -12.44 6.85 32.51
C ARG A 173 -12.94 6.31 33.85
N LYS A 174 -12.54 6.91 34.97
CA LYS A 174 -13.03 6.54 36.30
C LYS A 174 -14.54 6.71 36.45
N ALA A 175 -15.11 7.78 35.90
CA ALA A 175 -16.54 8.05 35.95
C ALA A 175 -17.34 6.95 35.23
N VAL A 176 -16.96 6.58 34.00
CA VAL A 176 -17.66 5.52 33.26
C VAL A 176 -17.44 4.11 33.85
N GLU A 177 -16.45 3.93 34.72
CA GLU A 177 -16.18 2.66 35.41
C GLU A 177 -16.91 2.54 36.77
N SER A 178 -17.02 3.64 37.52
CA SER A 178 -17.39 3.58 38.95
C SER A 178 -18.45 4.59 39.41
N ASP A 179 -18.66 5.70 38.71
CA ASP A 179 -19.65 6.71 39.11
C ASP A 179 -21.06 6.24 38.75
N GLY A 180 -21.96 6.17 39.74
CA GLY A 180 -23.35 5.75 39.56
C GLY A 180 -24.11 6.57 38.49
N ARG A 181 -23.73 7.82 38.25
CA ARG A 181 -24.32 8.67 37.20
C ARG A 181 -23.87 8.31 35.78
N TRP A 182 -22.66 7.78 35.63
CA TRP A 182 -22.00 7.60 34.32
C TRP A 182 -21.65 6.14 33.99
N LYS A 183 -21.72 5.23 34.95
CA LYS A 183 -21.37 3.81 34.79
C LYS A 183 -22.16 3.12 33.66
N TRP A 184 -23.42 3.49 33.46
CA TRP A 184 -24.25 2.97 32.36
C TRP A 184 -23.62 3.21 30.99
N LEU A 185 -22.82 4.26 30.83
CA LEU A 185 -22.15 4.62 29.59
C LEU A 185 -20.99 3.67 29.26
N GLY A 186 -20.22 3.25 30.27
CA GLY A 186 -19.15 2.25 30.12
C GLY A 186 -19.67 0.82 29.88
N GLU A 187 -20.89 0.54 30.34
CA GLU A 187 -21.63 -0.69 30.03
C GLU A 187 -22.23 -0.68 28.62
N LEU A 188 -22.71 0.49 28.16
CA LEU A 188 -23.24 0.66 26.82
C LEU A 188 -22.12 0.69 25.75
N TYR A 189 -21.01 1.35 26.04
CA TYR A 189 -19.86 1.48 25.12
C TYR A 189 -18.60 0.89 25.76
N GLU A 190 -18.42 -0.42 25.59
CA GLU A 190 -17.24 -1.11 26.13
C GLU A 190 -15.91 -0.65 25.50
N SER A 191 -15.95 0.09 24.39
CA SER A 191 -14.75 0.72 23.79
C SER A 191 -14.04 1.68 24.75
N THR A 192 -14.72 2.20 25.77
CA THR A 192 -14.11 2.97 26.87
C THR A 192 -13.05 2.17 27.65
N LYS A 193 -13.16 0.84 27.64
CA LYS A 193 -12.25 -0.08 28.35
C LYS A 193 -11.02 -0.48 27.52
N THR A 194 -10.87 0.00 26.28
CA THR A 194 -9.81 -0.46 25.36
C THR A 194 -8.38 -0.35 25.95
N LYS A 195 -8.11 0.67 26.77
CA LYS A 195 -6.81 0.84 27.43
C LYS A 195 -6.60 -0.12 28.60
N SER A 196 -7.61 -0.41 29.41
CA SER A 196 -7.48 -1.29 30.58
C SER A 196 -7.47 -2.78 30.22
N LYS A 197 -8.00 -3.16 29.05
CA LYS A 197 -8.09 -4.56 28.60
C LYS A 197 -6.80 -5.07 27.99
N GLN A 198 -6.41 -6.30 28.32
CA GLN A 198 -5.17 -6.93 27.88
C GLN A 198 -5.34 -7.65 26.54
N ILE A 199 -6.48 -8.32 26.33
CA ILE A 199 -6.77 -9.13 25.13
C ILE A 199 -7.88 -8.44 24.33
N ILE A 200 -7.60 -8.06 23.10
CA ILE A 200 -8.51 -7.30 22.23
C ILE A 200 -8.75 -8.08 20.94
N ILE A 201 -10.01 -8.42 20.68
CA ILE A 201 -10.42 -9.13 19.48
C ILE A 201 -11.27 -8.18 18.62
N LEU A 202 -10.91 -8.01 17.34
CA LEU A 202 -11.54 -7.05 16.44
C LEU A 202 -11.42 -7.47 14.96
N SER A 203 -12.21 -6.84 14.09
CA SER A 203 -12.11 -7.09 12.65
C SER A 203 -10.97 -6.30 11.99
N ALA A 204 -10.49 -6.77 10.84
CA ALA A 204 -9.51 -6.06 10.00
C ALA A 204 -9.97 -4.63 9.68
N LYS A 205 -11.23 -4.46 9.25
CA LYS A 205 -11.84 -3.14 9.01
C LYS A 205 -11.86 -2.25 10.27
N LYS A 206 -12.15 -2.81 11.45
CA LYS A 206 -12.13 -2.04 12.70
C LYS A 206 -10.71 -1.62 13.10
N PHE A 207 -9.69 -2.40 12.75
CA PHE A 207 -8.30 -2.09 13.04
C PHE A 207 -7.76 -0.90 12.22
N VAL A 208 -8.17 -0.77 10.95
CA VAL A 208 -7.72 0.31 10.06
C VAL A 208 -8.58 1.57 10.09
N THR A 209 -9.77 1.49 10.69
CA THR A 209 -10.63 2.66 10.93
C THR A 209 -10.32 3.33 12.25
N LYS A 210 -10.64 4.62 12.38
CA LYS A 210 -10.43 5.36 13.65
C LYS A 210 -11.26 4.74 14.77
N ASN A 211 -10.61 4.37 15.86
CA ASN A 211 -11.27 4.01 17.10
C ASN A 211 -11.69 5.28 17.85
N SER A 212 -12.96 5.66 17.72
CA SER A 212 -13.56 6.79 18.42
C SER A 212 -14.34 6.28 19.64
N THR A 213 -13.77 6.45 20.84
CA THR A 213 -14.46 6.13 22.09
C THR A 213 -15.16 7.38 22.63
N ILE A 214 -16.11 7.24 23.57
CA ILE A 214 -16.75 8.42 24.19
C ILE A 214 -15.86 9.13 25.23
N VAL A 215 -14.73 8.54 25.60
CA VAL A 215 -13.83 9.05 26.65
C VAL A 215 -12.50 9.54 26.05
N ASP A 216 -11.79 8.66 25.36
CA ASP A 216 -10.53 8.93 24.69
C ASP A 216 -10.71 9.62 23.34
N ALA A 217 -9.74 10.48 23.00
CA ALA A 217 -9.58 11.07 21.68
C ALA A 217 -9.52 9.97 20.59
N PRO A 218 -10.12 10.17 19.39
CA PRO A 218 -10.07 9.17 18.32
C PRO A 218 -8.65 8.85 17.87
N TYR A 219 -8.34 7.57 17.64
CA TYR A 219 -7.01 7.13 17.19
C TYR A 219 -7.04 5.97 16.21
N LEU A 220 -5.97 5.79 15.44
CA LEU A 220 -5.74 4.60 14.59
C LEU A 220 -4.85 3.61 15.34
N PHE A 221 -5.19 2.32 15.33
CA PHE A 221 -4.42 1.31 16.08
C PHE A 221 -2.97 1.22 15.62
N TYR A 222 -2.73 1.17 14.30
CA TYR A 222 -1.41 0.98 13.69
C TYR A 222 -0.45 2.18 13.83
N THR A 223 -0.90 3.31 14.37
CA THR A 223 -0.04 4.48 14.69
C THR A 223 -0.02 4.84 16.17
N ASN A 224 -0.99 4.35 16.97
CA ASN A 224 -1.14 4.70 18.37
C ASN A 224 -0.24 3.84 19.29
N ASP A 225 0.15 4.40 20.44
CA ASP A 225 1.00 3.72 21.41
C ASP A 225 0.35 2.49 22.06
N ILE A 226 -0.97 2.30 21.92
CA ILE A 226 -1.69 1.14 22.44
C ILE A 226 -1.18 -0.20 21.87
N ILE A 227 -0.53 -0.20 20.70
CA ILE A 227 0.05 -1.41 20.12
C ILE A 227 1.56 -1.56 20.39
N ASN A 228 2.18 -0.63 21.11
CA ASN A 228 3.61 -0.70 21.39
C ASN A 228 3.94 -1.95 22.22
N ASN A 229 4.91 -2.75 21.75
CA ASN A 229 5.30 -4.03 22.36
C ASN A 229 4.14 -5.05 22.49
N ALA A 230 3.06 -4.86 21.73
CA ALA A 230 1.95 -5.81 21.67
C ALA A 230 2.30 -7.03 20.80
N VAL A 231 1.49 -8.08 20.91
CA VAL A 231 1.47 -9.18 19.93
C VAL A 231 0.17 -9.11 19.15
N VAL A 232 0.28 -8.98 17.83
CA VAL A 232 -0.86 -8.86 16.91
C VAL A 232 -0.94 -10.12 16.06
N PHE A 233 -1.99 -10.90 16.26
CA PHE A 233 -2.32 -12.04 15.40
C PHE A 233 -3.25 -11.58 14.28
N ILE A 234 -2.92 -11.92 13.05
CA ILE A 234 -3.75 -11.66 11.88
C ILE A 234 -4.14 -13.01 11.27
N ASP A 235 -5.41 -13.38 11.41
CA ASP A 235 -6.00 -14.58 10.83
C ASP A 235 -6.46 -14.31 9.39
N GLU A 236 -6.31 -15.30 8.52
CA GLU A 236 -6.48 -15.17 7.06
C GLU A 236 -5.67 -13.97 6.51
N PHE A 237 -4.38 -13.91 6.90
CA PHE A 237 -3.45 -12.80 6.64
C PHE A 237 -3.51 -12.23 5.22
N ASP A 238 -3.50 -13.08 4.20
CA ASP A 238 -3.54 -12.68 2.79
C ASP A 238 -4.86 -12.02 2.38
N ALA A 239 -5.98 -12.42 2.97
CA ALA A 239 -7.28 -11.82 2.69
C ALA A 239 -7.43 -10.43 3.32
N VAL A 240 -6.71 -10.13 4.41
CA VAL A 240 -6.76 -8.85 5.15
C VAL A 240 -6.32 -7.67 4.29
N LYS A 241 -5.42 -7.90 3.31
CA LYS A 241 -4.99 -6.86 2.35
C LYS A 241 -6.18 -6.20 1.64
N LYS A 242 -7.20 -6.99 1.29
CA LYS A 242 -8.40 -6.46 0.62
C LYS A 242 -9.15 -5.47 1.52
N ASP A 243 -9.35 -5.81 2.80
CA ASP A 243 -10.05 -4.94 3.74
C ASP A 243 -9.28 -3.63 3.98
N PHE A 244 -7.95 -3.71 4.00
CA PHE A 244 -7.08 -2.53 4.14
C PHE A 244 -7.19 -1.64 2.90
N LEU A 245 -7.11 -2.22 1.70
CA LEU A 245 -7.22 -1.50 0.44
C LEU A 245 -8.60 -0.86 0.28
N ASP A 246 -9.68 -1.59 0.55
CA ASP A 246 -11.04 -1.07 0.44
C ASP A 246 -11.25 0.13 1.38
N ASN A 247 -10.69 0.10 2.60
CA ASN A 247 -10.73 1.25 3.50
C ASN A 247 -9.92 2.45 2.97
N ILE A 248 -8.73 2.22 2.42
CA ILE A 248 -7.90 3.28 1.83
C ILE A 248 -8.65 3.97 0.67
N ILE A 249 -9.31 3.19 -0.18
CA ILE A 249 -10.08 3.71 -1.31
C ILE A 249 -11.29 4.52 -0.81
N ASP A 250 -12.05 3.97 0.14
CA ASP A 250 -13.23 4.63 0.71
C ASP A 250 -12.83 5.96 1.40
N ASP A 251 -11.70 5.99 2.10
CA ASP A 251 -11.17 7.19 2.76
C ASP A 251 -10.69 8.22 1.73
N GLY A 252 -9.92 7.82 0.71
CA GLY A 252 -9.40 8.73 -0.33
C GLY A 252 -10.49 9.34 -1.22
N ILE A 253 -11.57 8.61 -1.51
CA ILE A 253 -12.74 9.14 -2.23
C ILE A 253 -13.49 10.15 -1.35
N ARG A 254 -13.70 9.83 -0.06
CA ARG A 254 -14.44 10.70 0.88
C ARG A 254 -13.68 11.98 1.22
N GLU A 255 -12.34 11.94 1.22
CA GLU A 255 -11.46 13.06 1.55
C GLU A 255 -11.00 13.87 0.32
N GLN A 256 -11.69 13.74 -0.82
CA GLN A 256 -11.44 14.56 -2.01
C GLN A 256 -11.58 16.07 -1.70
N ILE A 257 -10.69 16.88 -2.25
CA ILE A 257 -10.64 18.32 -1.99
C ILE A 257 -10.17 19.09 -3.23
N ASP A 258 -10.66 20.33 -3.34
CA ASP A 258 -10.08 21.32 -4.24
C ASP A 258 -8.84 21.92 -3.56
N TYR A 259 -7.68 21.60 -4.11
CA TYR A 259 -6.40 21.98 -3.52
C TYR A 259 -6.01 23.43 -3.78
N ILE A 260 -6.50 24.01 -4.87
CA ILE A 260 -6.30 25.43 -5.19
C ILE A 260 -7.17 26.26 -4.25
N ASP A 261 -8.45 25.93 -4.09
CA ASP A 261 -9.34 26.63 -3.16
C ASP A 261 -8.86 26.51 -1.71
N LEU A 262 -8.33 25.35 -1.29
CA LEU A 262 -7.67 25.21 0.02
C LEU A 262 -6.47 26.17 0.18
N PHE A 263 -5.62 26.27 -0.84
CA PHE A 263 -4.46 27.15 -0.83
C PHE A 263 -4.88 28.63 -0.74
N LEU A 264 -5.84 29.04 -1.56
CA LEU A 264 -6.37 30.40 -1.59
C LEU A 264 -7.03 30.78 -0.25
N ASP A 265 -7.81 29.87 0.37
CA ASP A 265 -8.39 30.08 1.70
C ASP A 265 -7.29 30.32 2.76
N ILE A 266 -6.20 29.53 2.74
CA ILE A 266 -5.07 29.71 3.66
C ILE A 266 -4.35 31.03 3.39
N HIS A 267 -4.04 31.34 2.13
CA HIS A 267 -3.35 32.55 1.72
C HIS A 267 -4.12 33.82 2.13
N GLY A 268 -5.41 33.89 1.82
CA GLY A 268 -6.25 35.05 2.15
C GLY A 268 -6.29 35.34 3.66
N VAL A 269 -6.26 34.30 4.48
CA VAL A 269 -6.22 34.45 5.95
C VAL A 269 -4.84 34.88 6.43
N LEU A 270 -3.76 34.39 5.81
CA LEU A 270 -2.39 34.81 6.14
C LEU A 270 -2.13 36.31 5.87
N GLN A 271 -2.81 36.89 4.86
CA GLN A 271 -2.71 38.33 4.55
C GLN A 271 -3.49 39.21 5.50
N THR A 272 -4.71 38.79 5.85
CA THR A 272 -5.67 39.66 6.53
C THR A 272 -5.66 39.50 8.05
N LYS A 273 -5.21 38.36 8.57
CA LYS A 273 -5.38 38.03 9.98
C LYS A 273 -4.17 38.39 10.84
N VAL A 274 -4.45 39.06 11.95
CA VAL A 274 -3.53 39.13 13.10
C VAL A 274 -3.71 37.88 13.98
N PHE A 275 -2.65 37.07 14.09
CA PHE A 275 -2.65 35.87 14.92
C PHE A 275 -2.49 36.21 16.40
N GLN A 276 -3.07 35.39 17.27
CA GLN A 276 -3.00 35.61 18.71
C GLN A 276 -1.56 35.42 19.23
N LYS A 277 -1.06 36.38 20.03
CA LYS A 277 0.28 36.32 20.65
C LYS A 277 0.54 35.06 21.48
N ASN A 278 -0.50 34.37 21.95
CA ASN A 278 -0.36 33.11 22.69
C ASN A 278 0.18 31.96 21.84
N LEU A 279 0.04 31.98 20.51
CA LEU A 279 0.69 31.02 19.60
C LEU A 279 2.22 31.16 19.64
N GLY A 280 2.71 32.37 19.92
CA GLY A 280 4.11 32.77 19.97
C GLY A 280 4.92 32.28 21.17
N ARG A 281 4.24 31.77 22.21
CA ARG A 281 4.91 31.42 23.47
C ARG A 281 5.76 30.18 23.31
N LYS A 282 7.04 30.26 23.65
CA LYS A 282 7.99 29.14 23.55
C LYS A 282 7.83 28.16 24.71
N SER A 283 7.69 26.87 24.39
CA SER A 283 7.87 25.77 25.34
C SER A 283 9.36 25.41 25.51
N ASN A 284 9.70 24.70 26.58
CA ASN A 284 11.03 24.11 26.77
C ASN A 284 11.39 23.15 25.63
N TRP A 285 10.40 22.40 25.14
CA TRP A 285 10.56 21.55 23.95
C TRP A 285 11.00 22.33 22.71
N TYR A 286 10.39 23.50 22.46
CA TYR A 286 10.74 24.31 21.29
C TYR A 286 12.16 24.88 21.42
N LEU A 287 12.50 25.37 22.63
CA LEU A 287 13.84 25.87 22.95
C LEU A 287 14.93 24.81 22.77
N SER A 288 14.62 23.53 22.99
CA SER A 288 15.59 22.43 22.86
C SER A 288 15.87 21.99 21.40
N LYS A 289 15.26 22.62 20.39
CA LYS A 289 15.45 22.28 18.97
C LYS A 289 16.47 23.18 18.31
N LYS A 290 17.05 22.74 17.17
CA LYS A 290 18.03 23.51 16.38
C LYS A 290 17.53 24.94 16.04
N TYR A 291 16.22 25.10 15.88
CA TYR A 291 15.55 26.37 15.59
C TYR A 291 14.96 27.10 16.82
N GLY A 292 15.19 26.61 18.05
CA GLY A 292 14.57 27.14 19.27
C GLY A 292 14.87 28.61 19.56
N ASN A 293 15.96 29.12 18.98
CA ASN A 293 16.40 30.51 19.08
C ASN A 293 15.43 31.45 18.31
N LYS A 294 14.83 30.99 17.22
CA LYS A 294 13.89 31.79 16.40
C LYS A 294 12.55 32.02 17.12
N PRO A 295 11.84 33.13 16.89
CA PRO A 295 10.46 33.31 17.37
C PRO A 295 9.53 32.23 16.81
N VAL A 296 8.51 31.80 17.57
CA VAL A 296 7.55 30.79 17.07
C VAL A 296 6.74 31.35 15.90
N GLU A 297 6.52 32.66 15.89
CA GLU A 297 5.88 33.43 14.84
C GLU A 297 6.57 33.29 13.48
N SER A 298 7.88 32.99 13.47
CA SER A 298 8.61 32.79 12.21
C SER A 298 8.06 31.61 11.40
N ILE A 299 7.34 30.68 12.02
CA ILE A 299 6.61 29.61 11.32
C ILE A 299 5.48 30.20 10.47
N ILE A 300 4.71 31.13 11.05
CA ILE A 300 3.60 31.81 10.36
C ILE A 300 4.13 32.76 9.30
N ASP A 301 5.23 33.46 9.58
CA ASP A 301 5.88 34.33 8.60
C ASP A 301 6.42 33.51 7.41
N GLY A 302 7.02 32.34 7.69
CA GLY A 302 7.42 31.41 6.63
C GLY A 302 6.24 30.88 5.79
N PHE A 303 5.06 30.67 6.40
CA PHE A 303 3.85 30.38 5.63
C PHE A 303 3.48 31.56 4.71
N ARG A 304 3.48 32.78 5.24
CA ARG A 304 3.11 33.98 4.48
C ARG A 304 4.05 34.21 3.30
N GLU A 305 5.35 34.13 3.52
CA GLU A 305 6.37 34.30 2.48
C GLU A 305 6.24 33.25 1.37
N ASN A 306 6.13 31.97 1.73
CA ASN A 306 6.01 30.90 0.74
C ASN A 306 4.67 30.96 -0.01
N ALA A 307 3.57 31.29 0.68
CA ALA A 307 2.26 31.46 0.05
C ALA A 307 2.25 32.65 -0.92
N ASN A 308 2.79 33.80 -0.53
CA ASN A 308 2.86 34.98 -1.41
C ASN A 308 3.66 34.69 -2.66
N ARG A 309 4.83 34.05 -2.52
CA ARG A 309 5.65 33.67 -3.66
C ARG A 309 4.91 32.77 -4.64
N ILE A 310 4.17 31.77 -4.16
CA ILE A 310 3.38 30.88 -5.04
C ILE A 310 2.22 31.65 -5.67
N PHE A 311 1.53 32.48 -4.89
CA PHE A 311 0.38 33.26 -5.35
C PHE A 311 0.77 34.23 -6.47
N GLU A 312 1.88 34.95 -6.29
CA GLU A 312 2.41 35.91 -7.27
C GLU A 312 3.03 35.22 -8.48
N ASN A 313 3.91 34.22 -8.29
CA ASN A 313 4.61 33.57 -9.40
C ASN A 313 3.67 32.91 -10.41
N TYR A 314 2.53 32.39 -9.96
CA TYR A 314 1.59 31.65 -10.81
C TYR A 314 0.29 32.42 -11.07
N ASN A 315 0.29 33.74 -10.89
CA ASN A 315 -0.85 34.62 -11.14
C ASN A 315 -2.17 34.17 -10.47
N LEU A 316 -2.10 33.58 -9.27
CA LEU A 316 -3.26 33.00 -8.59
C LEU A 316 -4.23 34.05 -8.01
N PHE A 317 -3.98 35.34 -8.28
CA PHE A 317 -4.96 36.41 -8.10
C PHE A 317 -6.07 36.38 -9.16
N CYS A 318 -5.82 35.71 -10.30
CA CYS A 318 -6.80 35.43 -11.34
C CYS A 318 -7.43 34.06 -11.16
N ASP A 319 -8.71 33.94 -11.51
CA ASP A 319 -9.40 32.65 -11.52
C ASP A 319 -8.74 31.69 -12.53
N ILE A 320 -8.82 30.39 -12.23
CA ILE A 320 -8.35 29.34 -13.13
C ILE A 320 -9.56 28.73 -13.80
N ARG A 321 -9.57 28.67 -15.13
CA ARG A 321 -10.68 28.13 -15.92
C ARG A 321 -10.16 27.30 -17.08
N THR A 322 -10.73 26.13 -17.32
CA THR A 322 -10.45 25.38 -18.55
C THR A 322 -11.08 26.08 -19.75
N ASP A 323 -10.40 26.07 -20.89
CA ASP A 323 -10.89 26.66 -22.15
C ASP A 323 -12.35 26.26 -22.43
N ARG A 324 -13.20 27.27 -22.69
CA ARG A 324 -14.64 27.08 -22.91
C ARG A 324 -14.95 26.30 -24.19
N ASN A 325 -14.03 26.28 -25.14
CA ASN A 325 -14.11 25.51 -26.37
C ASN A 325 -13.61 24.07 -26.20
N GLN A 326 -13.04 23.73 -25.04
CA GLN A 326 -12.50 22.40 -24.74
C GLN A 326 -13.27 21.73 -23.61
N ASP A 327 -13.85 20.56 -23.88
CA ASP A 327 -14.43 19.71 -22.83
C ASP A 327 -13.31 18.93 -22.13
N LEU A 328 -12.75 19.52 -21.06
CA LEU A 328 -11.76 18.84 -20.21
C LEU A 328 -12.37 17.94 -19.14
N SER A 329 -13.69 17.77 -19.08
CA SER A 329 -14.36 16.91 -18.07
C SER A 329 -13.95 15.44 -18.17
N LYS A 330 -13.33 15.04 -19.30
CA LYS A 330 -12.83 13.69 -19.57
C LYS A 330 -11.30 13.57 -19.47
N ASN A 331 -10.62 14.64 -19.06
CA ASN A 331 -9.17 14.68 -18.94
C ASN A 331 -8.76 14.63 -17.46
N PHE A 332 -7.63 13.98 -17.19
CA PHE A 332 -7.13 13.80 -15.83
C PHE A 332 -5.63 14.03 -15.78
N LEU A 333 -5.14 14.38 -14.60
CA LEU A 333 -3.71 14.22 -14.26
C LEU A 333 -3.58 13.03 -13.33
N PHE A 334 -2.88 11.99 -13.74
CA PHE A 334 -2.51 10.89 -12.87
C PHE A 334 -1.13 11.14 -12.29
N GLN A 335 -0.94 10.84 -11.01
CA GLN A 335 0.33 11.00 -10.33
C GLN A 335 0.70 9.76 -9.53
N ASP A 336 1.79 9.13 -9.96
CA ASP A 336 2.54 8.09 -9.27
C ASP A 336 3.88 8.69 -8.77
N SER A 337 5.03 8.14 -9.18
CA SER A 337 6.34 8.77 -9.06
C SER A 337 6.49 10.05 -9.91
N GLN A 338 5.69 10.18 -10.98
CA GLN A 338 5.68 11.26 -11.96
C GLN A 338 4.26 11.77 -12.24
N TYR A 339 4.13 12.87 -12.97
CA TYR A 339 2.84 13.34 -13.48
C TYR A 339 2.60 12.83 -14.90
N HIS A 340 1.43 12.26 -15.13
CA HIS A 340 0.96 11.76 -16.42
C HIS A 340 -0.32 12.50 -16.82
N ALA A 341 -0.30 13.15 -17.99
CA ALA A 341 -1.49 13.74 -18.57
C ALA A 341 -2.31 12.64 -19.26
N ILE A 342 -3.56 12.48 -18.84
CA ILE A 342 -4.50 11.52 -19.41
C ILE A 342 -5.50 12.29 -20.26
N THR A 343 -5.22 12.33 -21.56
CA THR A 343 -6.00 13.08 -22.55
C THR A 343 -6.31 12.21 -23.77
N ASN A 344 -7.35 12.58 -24.54
CA ASN A 344 -7.76 11.79 -25.71
C ASN A 344 -6.69 11.75 -26.82
N ASP A 345 -5.96 12.86 -27.01
CA ASP A 345 -4.99 13.04 -28.10
C ASP A 345 -3.53 13.02 -27.64
N LYS A 346 -3.24 12.52 -26.42
CA LYS A 346 -1.90 12.57 -25.78
C LYS A 346 -1.32 13.99 -25.66
N LYS A 347 -2.18 15.00 -25.72
CA LYS A 347 -1.83 16.40 -25.46
C LYS A 347 -1.44 16.59 -24.00
N LEU A 348 -0.53 17.51 -23.79
CA LEU A 348 -0.16 18.02 -22.48
C LEU A 348 -1.24 18.97 -21.96
N ILE A 349 -1.32 19.13 -20.65
CA ILE A 349 -2.19 20.11 -20.01
C ILE A 349 -1.30 21.28 -19.60
N SER A 350 -1.58 22.46 -20.14
CA SER A 350 -0.81 23.69 -19.93
C SER A 350 -1.74 24.79 -19.41
N VAL A 351 -1.15 25.84 -18.86
CA VAL A 351 -1.84 27.04 -18.37
C VAL A 351 -1.31 28.24 -19.15
N ALA A 352 -2.22 29.03 -19.72
CA ALA A 352 -1.91 30.29 -20.35
C ALA A 352 -2.53 31.42 -19.55
N TYR A 353 -1.75 32.44 -19.21
CA TYR A 353 -2.30 33.65 -18.61
C TYR A 353 -2.90 34.54 -19.69
N ASN A 354 -4.21 34.77 -19.61
CA ASN A 354 -4.94 35.70 -20.47
C ASN A 354 -5.08 37.04 -19.73
N GLU A 355 -4.27 38.02 -20.13
CA GLU A 355 -4.25 39.36 -19.52
C GLU A 355 -5.56 40.12 -19.77
N ASP A 356 -6.14 39.99 -20.96
CA ASP A 356 -7.38 40.69 -21.36
C ASP A 356 -8.59 40.27 -20.51
N GLU A 357 -8.68 38.97 -20.20
CA GLU A 357 -9.75 38.42 -19.36
C GLU A 357 -9.37 38.32 -17.87
N SER A 358 -8.11 38.64 -17.52
CA SER A 358 -7.56 38.43 -16.18
C SER A 358 -7.81 37.01 -15.68
N LEU A 359 -7.45 36.02 -16.49
CA LEU A 359 -7.80 34.62 -16.32
C LEU A 359 -6.60 33.71 -16.57
N ASN A 360 -6.43 32.67 -15.74
CA ASN A 360 -5.51 31.57 -16.03
C ASN A 360 -6.27 30.47 -16.77
N GLU A 361 -6.04 30.33 -18.07
CA GLU A 361 -6.74 29.38 -18.92
C GLU A 361 -6.01 28.04 -19.00
N ILE A 362 -6.69 26.93 -18.66
CA ILE A 362 -6.16 25.57 -18.83
C ILE A 362 -6.49 25.09 -20.24
N ILE A 363 -5.44 24.80 -21.02
CA ILE A 363 -5.51 24.39 -22.42
C ILE A 363 -4.80 23.06 -22.66
N LEU A 364 -5.23 22.34 -23.69
CA LEU A 364 -4.49 21.20 -24.23
C LEU A 364 -3.45 21.65 -25.26
N SER A 365 -2.18 21.36 -25.02
CA SER A 365 -1.08 21.71 -25.94
C SER A 365 -0.38 20.48 -26.51
N ASP A 366 0.06 20.58 -27.76
CA ASP A 366 0.90 19.56 -28.41
C ASP A 366 2.39 19.75 -28.07
N THR A 367 2.80 20.98 -27.75
CA THR A 367 4.14 21.34 -27.33
C THR A 367 4.24 21.44 -25.81
N LYS A 368 5.42 21.11 -25.29
CA LYS A 368 5.73 21.29 -23.87
C LYS A 368 5.86 22.80 -23.60
N PRO A 369 5.25 23.32 -22.53
CA PRO A 369 5.41 24.72 -22.17
C PRO A 369 6.89 25.07 -22.00
N GLU A 370 7.31 26.18 -22.60
CA GLU A 370 8.69 26.68 -22.53
C GLU A 370 8.98 27.24 -21.13
N GLU A 371 7.99 27.87 -20.50
CA GLU A 371 8.10 28.42 -19.17
C GLU A 371 7.55 27.48 -18.08
N LYS A 372 8.21 27.46 -16.91
CA LYS A 372 7.74 26.69 -15.74
C LYS A 372 6.37 27.15 -15.24
N LEU A 373 5.98 28.40 -15.52
CA LEU A 373 4.74 29.03 -15.09
C LEU A 373 3.52 28.51 -15.87
N GLU A 374 3.73 28.08 -17.11
CA GLU A 374 2.68 27.55 -17.99
C GLU A 374 2.35 26.07 -17.74
N ASN A 375 2.94 25.45 -16.72
CA ASN A 375 2.78 24.02 -16.45
C ASN A 375 1.92 23.77 -15.21
N ILE A 376 0.67 23.32 -15.41
CA ILE A 376 -0.26 23.01 -14.31
C ILE A 376 0.30 22.00 -13.30
N GLN A 377 1.15 21.06 -13.74
CA GLN A 377 1.74 20.06 -12.87
C GLN A 377 2.72 20.71 -11.89
N VAL A 378 3.44 21.75 -12.34
CA VAL A 378 4.34 22.54 -11.49
C VAL A 378 3.52 23.34 -10.47
N ILE A 379 2.44 24.00 -10.89
CA ILE A 379 1.54 24.74 -10.00
C ILE A 379 0.99 23.83 -8.90
N LEU A 380 0.39 22.70 -9.30
CA LEU A 380 -0.18 21.72 -8.36
C LEU A 380 0.90 21.14 -7.42
N SER A 381 2.10 20.86 -7.93
CA SER A 381 3.22 20.38 -7.13
C SER A 381 3.68 21.41 -6.09
N LYS A 382 3.79 22.69 -6.46
CA LYS A 382 4.17 23.78 -5.54
C LYS A 382 3.10 24.06 -4.50
N ILE A 383 1.81 24.09 -4.89
CA ILE A 383 0.68 24.19 -3.96
C ILE A 383 0.71 23.02 -2.97
N ARG A 384 0.94 21.79 -3.43
CA ARG A 384 1.06 20.62 -2.56
C ARG A 384 2.26 20.69 -1.62
N GLY A 385 3.40 21.15 -2.12
CA GLY A 385 4.59 21.42 -1.31
C GLY A 385 4.25 22.40 -0.18
N PHE A 386 3.53 23.49 -0.50
CA PHE A 386 3.05 24.44 0.48
C PHE A 386 2.07 23.82 1.49
N VAL A 387 1.06 23.06 1.06
CA VAL A 387 0.11 22.43 2.00
C VAL A 387 0.83 21.46 2.95
N SER A 388 1.83 20.72 2.45
CA SER A 388 2.65 19.83 3.27
C SER A 388 3.49 20.63 4.28
N PHE A 389 4.14 21.71 3.83
CA PHE A 389 4.87 22.65 4.69
C PHE A 389 3.97 23.27 5.76
N PHE A 390 2.76 23.67 5.38
CA PHE A 390 1.72 24.19 6.26
C PHE A 390 1.32 23.17 7.33
N GLN A 391 1.06 21.91 6.95
CA GLN A 391 0.73 20.83 7.89
C GLN A 391 1.86 20.59 8.90
N ILE A 392 3.12 20.61 8.47
CA ILE A 392 4.29 20.46 9.35
C ILE A 392 4.37 21.62 10.33
N GLY A 393 4.23 22.86 9.86
CA GLY A 393 4.29 24.02 10.75
C GLY A 393 3.09 24.08 11.71
N VAL A 394 1.87 23.69 11.29
CA VAL A 394 0.70 23.56 12.19
C VAL A 394 0.96 22.50 13.25
N SER A 395 1.55 21.36 12.87
CA SER A 395 1.97 20.30 13.79
C SER A 395 2.96 20.82 14.83
N MET A 396 3.97 21.59 14.39
CA MET A 396 4.95 22.23 15.28
C MET A 396 4.31 23.26 16.23
N LEU A 397 3.44 24.13 15.71
CA LEU A 397 2.70 25.12 16.51
C LEU A 397 1.82 24.43 17.56
N ALA A 398 1.09 23.39 17.15
CA ALA A 398 0.23 22.60 18.03
C ALA A 398 1.04 21.87 19.12
N LEU A 399 2.19 21.29 18.76
CA LEU A 399 3.05 20.58 19.70
C LEU A 399 3.67 21.55 20.70
N ASN A 400 4.16 22.70 20.23
CA ASN A 400 4.67 23.77 21.08
C ASN A 400 3.58 24.26 22.06
N MET A 401 2.37 24.55 21.56
CA MET A 401 1.24 24.99 22.39
C MET A 401 0.84 23.94 23.43
N HIS A 402 0.78 22.67 23.02
CA HIS A 402 0.48 21.55 23.90
C HIS A 402 1.53 21.42 25.02
N ARG A 403 2.82 21.48 24.67
CA ARG A 403 3.94 21.41 25.63
C ARG A 403 3.98 22.60 26.57
N TYR A 404 3.83 23.81 26.04
CA TYR A 404 3.83 25.04 26.84
C TYR A 404 2.72 25.00 27.91
N ARG A 405 1.52 24.55 27.56
CA ARG A 405 0.42 24.40 28.54
C ARG A 405 0.70 23.31 29.58
N GLN A 406 1.32 22.20 29.19
CA GLN A 406 1.72 21.14 30.12
C GLN A 406 2.79 21.63 31.11
N GLU A 407 3.84 22.28 30.60
CA GLU A 407 4.97 22.79 31.38
C GLU A 407 4.55 23.90 32.36
N ASN A 408 3.57 24.72 31.99
CA ASN A 408 3.11 25.86 32.79
C ASN A 408 1.77 25.61 33.51
N HIS A 409 1.25 24.38 33.47
CA HIS A 409 -0.03 24.00 34.09
C HIS A 409 -1.21 24.96 33.75
N ILE A 410 -1.32 25.40 32.49
CA ILE A 410 -2.30 26.43 32.07
C ILE A 410 -3.67 25.82 31.73
N GLY A 411 -4.69 26.21 32.49
CA GLY A 411 -6.10 25.87 32.30
C GLY A 411 -6.54 24.65 33.12
N ASP A 412 -7.85 24.52 33.33
CA ASP A 412 -8.41 23.55 34.29
C ASP A 412 -8.61 22.13 33.71
N GLY A 413 -7.96 21.74 32.62
CA GLY A 413 -8.27 20.50 31.91
C GLY A 413 -7.16 19.95 31.03
N GLU A 414 -7.34 18.72 30.53
CA GLU A 414 -6.35 18.06 29.68
C GLU A 414 -6.41 18.61 28.25
N PHE A 415 -5.40 19.39 27.88
CA PHE A 415 -5.27 19.94 26.54
C PHE A 415 -4.45 18.97 25.67
N THR A 416 -5.12 18.08 24.93
CA THR A 416 -4.45 17.06 24.09
C THR A 416 -3.75 17.69 22.87
N TYR A 417 -2.81 16.95 22.27
CA TYR A 417 -2.18 17.38 21.01
C TYR A 417 -3.21 17.54 19.88
N GLU A 418 -4.20 16.65 19.79
CA GLU A 418 -5.30 16.80 18.82
C GLU A 418 -6.10 18.09 19.04
N ALA A 419 -6.40 18.42 20.30
CA ALA A 419 -7.07 19.67 20.65
C ALA A 419 -6.19 20.87 20.26
N ALA A 420 -4.87 20.77 20.42
CA ALA A 420 -3.93 21.78 19.97
C ALA A 420 -3.96 21.95 18.44
N VAL A 421 -3.90 20.86 17.66
CA VAL A 421 -4.01 20.91 16.19
C VAL A 421 -5.31 21.57 15.77
N SER A 422 -6.43 21.15 16.37
CA SER A 422 -7.75 21.73 16.08
C SER A 422 -7.81 23.22 16.46
N THR A 423 -7.18 23.61 17.56
CA THR A 423 -7.13 25.02 18.00
C THR A 423 -6.31 25.88 17.05
N VAL A 424 -5.17 25.38 16.59
CA VAL A 424 -4.32 26.08 15.60
C VAL A 424 -5.05 26.18 14.26
N LEU A 425 -5.61 25.10 13.74
CA LEU A 425 -6.35 25.11 12.46
C LEU A 425 -7.55 26.07 12.47
N LYS A 426 -8.29 26.14 13.59
CA LYS A 426 -9.40 27.09 13.75
C LYS A 426 -8.96 28.56 13.65
N GLN A 427 -7.69 28.87 13.92
CA GLN A 427 -7.18 30.22 13.69
C GLN A 427 -7.17 30.57 12.21
N PHE A 428 -7.07 29.61 11.30
CA PHE A 428 -7.07 29.87 9.87
C PHE A 428 -8.47 30.04 9.26
N ARG A 429 -9.57 29.92 10.03
CA ARG A 429 -10.96 30.15 9.55
C ARG A 429 -11.32 29.39 8.25
N LEU A 430 -10.72 28.23 8.05
CA LEU A 430 -10.94 27.39 6.86
C LEU A 430 -12.32 26.71 6.92
N LYS A 431 -12.84 26.32 5.75
CA LYS A 431 -14.06 25.50 5.62
C LYS A 431 -13.91 24.19 6.40
N ASP A 432 -14.99 23.67 6.99
CA ASP A 432 -14.94 22.47 7.85
C ASP A 432 -14.34 21.25 7.13
N LYS A 433 -14.63 21.07 5.84
CA LYS A 433 -14.03 20.00 5.01
C LYS A 433 -12.50 20.06 4.98
N TYR A 434 -11.93 21.27 4.91
CA TYR A 434 -10.48 21.52 4.89
C TYR A 434 -9.85 21.33 6.26
N VAL A 435 -10.51 21.80 7.32
CA VAL A 435 -10.06 21.53 8.70
C VAL A 435 -10.04 20.03 8.96
N TYR A 436 -11.08 19.30 8.55
CA TYR A 436 -11.15 17.85 8.69
C TYR A 436 -10.02 17.14 7.95
N PHE A 437 -9.82 17.46 6.66
CA PHE A 437 -8.73 16.92 5.85
C PHE A 437 -7.35 17.18 6.47
N LEU A 438 -7.02 18.43 6.77
CA LEU A 438 -5.72 18.83 7.32
C LEU A 438 -5.48 18.19 8.69
N LYS A 439 -6.49 18.19 9.56
CA LYS A 439 -6.40 17.56 10.88
C LYS A 439 -6.09 16.07 10.75
N ASN A 440 -6.78 15.36 9.86
CA ASN A 440 -6.55 13.92 9.66
C ASN A 440 -5.13 13.63 9.20
N GLN A 441 -4.65 14.35 8.19
CA GLN A 441 -3.29 14.20 7.66
C GLN A 441 -2.23 14.50 8.75
N ILE A 442 -2.42 15.58 9.52
CA ILE A 442 -1.48 15.95 10.61
C ILE A 442 -1.44 14.88 11.70
N LEU A 443 -2.59 14.34 12.11
CA LEU A 443 -2.67 13.33 13.17
C LEU A 443 -2.13 11.96 12.72
N GLN A 444 -2.30 11.60 11.45
CA GLN A 444 -1.73 10.38 10.86
C GLN A 444 -0.20 10.45 10.78
N ASN A 445 0.34 11.64 10.53
CA ASN A 445 1.77 11.88 10.37
C ASN A 445 2.52 12.11 11.70
N ILE A 446 1.89 11.90 12.87
CA ILE A 446 2.56 12.00 14.18
C ILE A 446 3.66 10.93 14.27
N ARG A 447 4.89 11.35 14.04
CA ARG A 447 6.10 10.52 14.18
C ARG A 447 6.27 10.12 15.66
N LYS A 448 6.70 8.87 15.90
CA LYS A 448 7.27 8.52 17.21
C LYS A 448 8.52 9.37 17.45
N LYS A 449 8.69 9.79 18.71
CA LYS A 449 9.73 10.71 19.18
C LYS A 449 11.18 10.19 19.08
N ASP A 450 11.38 8.90 18.80
CA ASP A 450 12.70 8.24 18.80
C ASP A 450 13.12 7.65 17.45
N ASP A 451 12.40 7.95 16.35
CA ASP A 451 12.88 7.60 15.00
C ASP A 451 14.09 8.48 14.67
N LYS A 452 15.29 8.04 15.10
CA LYS A 452 16.56 8.60 14.67
C LYS A 452 16.62 8.50 13.14
N GLY A 453 16.56 9.65 12.49
CA GLY A 453 17.12 9.88 11.16
C GLY A 453 16.10 9.97 10.02
N LEU A 454 16.48 10.76 9.01
CA LEU A 454 15.92 10.90 7.66
C LEU A 454 15.74 9.57 6.87
N SER A 455 15.74 8.41 7.53
CA SER A 455 15.81 7.09 6.89
C SER A 455 14.54 6.71 6.11
N LYS A 456 13.34 7.09 6.58
CA LYS A 456 12.08 6.83 5.84
C LYS A 456 11.83 7.75 4.65
N GLU A 457 12.68 8.77 4.46
CA GLU A 457 12.52 9.77 3.38
C GLU A 457 13.03 9.25 2.02
N PHE A 458 13.88 8.24 2.03
CA PHE A 458 14.49 7.65 0.84
C PHE A 458 13.73 6.45 0.27
N ASP A 459 12.62 6.06 0.89
CA ASP A 459 11.69 5.11 0.29
C ASP A 459 10.82 5.84 -0.75
N LEU A 460 11.19 5.67 -2.01
CA LEU A 460 10.52 6.28 -3.16
C LEU A 460 9.44 5.36 -3.76
N SER A 461 9.24 4.17 -3.20
CA SER A 461 8.35 3.15 -3.76
C SER A 461 6.88 3.58 -3.74
N PHE A 462 6.11 2.98 -4.65
CA PHE A 462 4.66 3.03 -4.64
C PHE A 462 4.07 2.66 -3.26
N PHE A 463 4.65 1.66 -2.58
CA PHE A 463 4.19 1.21 -1.27
C PHE A 463 4.27 2.30 -0.21
N ALA A 464 5.29 3.16 -0.23
CA ALA A 464 5.44 4.27 0.71
C ALA A 464 4.63 5.51 0.32
N LYS A 465 4.54 5.83 -0.97
CA LYS A 465 3.98 7.10 -1.48
C LYS A 465 2.51 7.05 -1.89
N GLY A 466 2.02 5.88 -2.29
CA GLY A 466 0.69 5.66 -2.88
C GLY A 466 0.52 6.35 -4.23
N LEU A 467 -0.73 6.57 -4.64
CA LEU A 467 -1.09 7.19 -5.93
C LEU A 467 -2.09 8.34 -5.75
N ARG A 468 -2.20 9.21 -6.75
CA ARG A 468 -3.16 10.33 -6.78
C ARG A 468 -3.67 10.58 -8.20
N TYR A 469 -4.83 11.21 -8.32
CA TYR A 469 -5.23 11.81 -9.58
C TYR A 469 -6.03 13.10 -9.37
N TYR A 470 -6.06 13.93 -10.40
CA TYR A 470 -6.78 15.21 -10.42
C TYR A 470 -7.85 15.14 -11.52
N ALA A 471 -9.08 15.51 -11.17
CA ALA A 471 -10.19 15.63 -12.10
C ALA A 471 -10.58 17.10 -12.25
N PHE A 472 -10.79 17.52 -13.49
CA PHE A 472 -11.18 18.90 -13.83
C PHE A 472 -12.69 18.92 -14.03
N THR A 473 -13.41 19.70 -13.23
CA THR A 473 -14.88 19.79 -13.29
C THR A 473 -15.31 21.22 -13.50
N ASN A 474 -16.24 21.42 -14.44
CA ASN A 474 -16.90 22.68 -14.71
C ASN A 474 -18.39 22.51 -14.41
N ASP A 475 -18.91 23.28 -13.44
CA ASP A 475 -20.36 23.36 -13.20
C ASP A 475 -20.93 24.55 -13.99
N VAL A 476 -22.15 24.41 -14.51
CA VAL A 476 -22.87 25.52 -15.16
C VAL A 476 -23.06 26.70 -14.20
N MET A 477 -23.15 26.42 -12.90
CA MET A 477 -23.23 27.43 -11.84
C MET A 477 -21.89 28.12 -11.53
N ASP A 478 -20.77 27.57 -11.99
CA ASP A 478 -19.40 28.07 -11.78
C ASP A 478 -18.73 28.43 -13.12
N ASP A 479 -19.44 29.04 -14.08
CA ASP A 479 -18.89 29.27 -15.44
C ASP A 479 -17.59 30.10 -15.50
N LEU A 480 -17.30 30.89 -14.47
CA LEU A 480 -16.10 31.73 -14.39
C LEU A 480 -14.85 31.00 -13.86
N LYS A 481 -14.99 29.79 -13.30
CA LYS A 481 -13.87 29.04 -12.73
C LYS A 481 -14.00 27.52 -12.91
N SER A 482 -12.88 26.84 -12.91
CA SER A 482 -12.83 25.37 -12.89
C SER A 482 -12.47 24.86 -11.51
N VAL A 483 -13.14 23.80 -11.09
CA VAL A 483 -12.81 23.08 -9.85
C VAL A 483 -11.83 21.96 -10.19
N ILE A 484 -10.69 21.92 -9.51
CA ILE A 484 -9.67 20.88 -9.67
C ILE A 484 -9.71 19.98 -8.45
N MET A 485 -10.45 18.88 -8.55
CA MET A 485 -10.60 17.92 -7.47
C MET A 485 -9.41 16.96 -7.41
N MET A 486 -8.71 16.95 -6.29
CA MET A 486 -7.65 16.00 -6.01
C MET A 486 -8.19 14.78 -5.24
N PHE A 487 -7.90 13.60 -5.75
CA PHE A 487 -8.10 12.32 -5.08
C PHE A 487 -6.73 11.78 -4.66
N SER A 488 -6.49 11.69 -3.35
CA SER A 488 -5.19 11.28 -2.82
C SER A 488 -5.27 10.01 -1.99
N PHE A 489 -4.53 8.98 -2.41
CA PHE A 489 -4.43 7.69 -1.73
C PHE A 489 -2.99 7.52 -1.22
N SER A 490 -2.63 8.27 -0.17
CA SER A 490 -1.25 8.36 0.36
C SER A 490 -0.81 7.18 1.25
N ASN A 491 -1.67 6.17 1.39
CA ASN A 491 -1.42 4.99 2.19
C ASN A 491 -1.61 3.74 1.34
N THR A 492 -0.96 2.64 1.76
CA THR A 492 -1.07 1.33 1.13
C THR A 492 -1.27 0.28 2.22
N PRO A 493 -1.85 -0.90 1.89
CA PRO A 493 -1.88 -2.03 2.82
C PRO A 493 -0.50 -2.36 3.40
N GLU A 494 0.55 -2.34 2.58
CA GLU A 494 1.93 -2.61 2.97
C GLU A 494 2.43 -1.57 4.00
N LYS A 495 2.14 -0.28 3.78
CA LYS A 495 2.53 0.79 4.72
C LYS A 495 1.81 0.70 6.06
N ILE A 496 0.53 0.35 6.07
CA ILE A 496 -0.22 0.09 7.31
C ILE A 496 0.37 -1.10 8.08
N LEU A 497 0.65 -2.20 7.38
CA LEU A 497 1.23 -3.39 7.98
C LEU A 497 2.64 -3.12 8.51
N LEU A 498 3.49 -2.44 7.74
CA LEU A 498 4.83 -2.03 8.16
C LEU A 498 4.77 -1.17 9.43
N SER A 499 3.91 -0.15 9.46
CA SER A 499 3.69 0.70 10.64
C SER A 499 3.27 -0.11 11.88
N THR A 500 2.52 -1.20 11.69
CA THR A 500 2.15 -2.12 12.76
C THR A 500 3.36 -2.95 13.22
N CYS A 501 4.11 -3.51 12.27
CA CYS A 501 5.30 -4.34 12.51
C CYS A 501 6.46 -3.57 13.14
N GLU A 502 6.56 -2.26 12.94
CA GLU A 502 7.55 -1.40 13.62
C GLU A 502 7.22 -1.18 15.11
N ARG A 503 5.98 -1.46 15.54
CA ARG A 503 5.51 -1.20 16.92
C ARG A 503 5.22 -2.47 17.71
N ALA A 504 4.85 -3.55 17.03
CA ALA A 504 4.36 -4.78 17.62
C ALA A 504 4.97 -6.00 16.93
N LYS A 505 4.98 -7.15 17.61
CA LYS A 505 5.20 -8.44 16.95
C LYS A 505 3.93 -8.85 16.22
N VAL A 506 3.99 -8.99 14.92
CA VAL A 506 2.88 -9.42 14.08
C VAL A 506 3.07 -10.88 13.67
N VAL A 507 2.01 -11.69 13.83
CA VAL A 507 1.95 -13.09 13.41
C VAL A 507 0.82 -13.25 12.41
N GLY A 508 1.17 -13.36 11.13
CA GLY A 508 0.24 -13.59 10.02
C GLY A 508 0.01 -15.08 9.81
N ILE A 509 -1.25 -15.51 9.82
CA ILE A 509 -1.63 -16.92 9.72
C ILE A 509 -2.64 -17.10 8.61
N SER A 510 -2.33 -17.98 7.66
CA SER A 510 -3.25 -18.36 6.57
C SER A 510 -2.82 -19.72 6.01
N ALA A 511 -3.66 -20.33 5.17
CA ALA A 511 -3.20 -21.48 4.36
C ALA A 511 -2.23 -21.05 3.26
N THR A 512 -2.27 -19.77 2.90
CA THR A 512 -1.60 -19.19 1.74
C THR A 512 -0.81 -17.92 2.11
N ALA A 513 -0.44 -17.78 3.39
CA ALA A 513 0.20 -16.58 3.95
C ALA A 513 1.49 -16.16 3.22
N THR A 514 2.23 -17.13 2.69
CA THR A 514 3.54 -16.96 2.06
C THR A 514 3.48 -16.95 0.53
N ILE A 515 2.29 -17.07 -0.10
CA ILE A 515 2.17 -16.97 -1.55
C ILE A 515 2.50 -15.53 -1.99
N PRO A 516 3.51 -15.32 -2.86
CA PRO A 516 4.02 -14.00 -3.21
C PRO A 516 3.20 -13.34 -4.35
N SER A 517 1.88 -13.24 -4.20
CA SER A 517 1.04 -12.47 -5.14
C SER A 517 0.94 -11.02 -4.68
N SER A 518 1.47 -10.07 -5.46
CA SER A 518 1.41 -8.63 -5.14
C SER A 518 -0.01 -8.05 -5.20
N ILE A 519 -0.98 -8.77 -5.77
CA ILE A 519 -2.40 -8.36 -5.80
C ILE A 519 -3.20 -9.14 -4.75
N GLY A 520 -2.94 -10.44 -4.62
CA GLY A 520 -3.65 -11.35 -3.72
C GLY A 520 -3.11 -11.41 -2.29
N ASN A 521 -1.96 -10.82 -2.03
CA ASN A 521 -1.32 -10.79 -0.72
C ASN A 521 -0.50 -9.50 -0.59
N PHE A 522 -0.02 -9.18 0.61
CA PHE A 522 0.94 -8.10 0.80
C PHE A 522 2.20 -8.38 -0.03
N ASN A 523 2.84 -7.35 -0.58
CA ASN A 523 4.12 -7.53 -1.25
C ASN A 523 5.19 -7.94 -0.22
N LEU A 524 5.49 -9.23 -0.17
CA LEU A 524 6.37 -9.82 0.83
C LEU A 524 7.82 -9.41 0.63
N ASP A 525 8.25 -9.19 -0.61
CA ASP A 525 9.62 -8.78 -0.93
C ASP A 525 9.91 -7.37 -0.39
N TYR A 526 8.98 -6.43 -0.61
CA TYR A 526 9.04 -5.09 -0.02
C TYR A 526 9.05 -5.14 1.51
N LEU A 527 8.20 -5.97 2.14
CA LEU A 527 8.19 -6.10 3.60
C LEU A 527 9.48 -6.71 4.15
N LYS A 528 10.06 -7.70 3.48
CA LYS A 528 11.38 -8.28 3.83
C LYS A 528 12.47 -7.23 3.74
N GLU A 529 12.48 -6.44 2.65
CA GLU A 529 13.46 -5.37 2.44
C GLU A 529 13.35 -4.29 3.53
N GLN A 530 12.15 -3.86 3.90
CA GLN A 530 11.94 -2.80 4.89
C GLN A 530 12.16 -3.25 6.35
N LEU A 531 11.82 -4.50 6.68
CA LEU A 531 11.94 -5.03 8.04
C LEU A 531 13.31 -5.67 8.32
N GLY A 532 14.05 -6.09 7.30
CA GLY A 532 15.33 -6.77 7.45
C GLY A 532 15.22 -7.97 8.40
N GLU A 533 16.06 -8.02 9.43
CA GLU A 533 16.07 -9.08 10.45
C GLU A 533 14.76 -9.19 11.26
N ASN A 534 13.93 -8.13 11.27
CA ASN A 534 12.62 -8.16 11.93
C ASN A 534 11.55 -8.90 11.09
N PHE A 535 11.85 -9.28 9.85
CA PHE A 535 11.04 -10.25 9.11
C PHE A 535 11.58 -11.66 9.38
N GLN A 536 10.80 -12.48 10.08
CA GLN A 536 11.20 -13.84 10.43
C GLN A 536 10.41 -14.88 9.62
N GLU A 537 11.15 -15.80 9.02
CA GLU A 537 10.60 -16.98 8.35
C GLU A 537 10.61 -18.20 9.27
N MET A 538 9.70 -19.14 9.02
CA MET A 538 9.74 -20.43 9.69
C MET A 538 11.01 -21.19 9.31
N SER A 539 11.73 -21.70 10.33
CA SER A 539 12.91 -22.52 10.08
C SER A 539 12.57 -23.75 9.25
N LYS A 540 13.51 -24.20 8.39
CA LYS A 540 13.33 -25.42 7.59
C LYS A 540 13.04 -26.65 8.46
N GLU A 541 13.67 -26.72 9.64
CA GLU A 541 13.45 -27.77 10.63
C GLU A 541 12.01 -27.76 11.17
N ASP A 542 11.52 -26.60 11.60
CA ASP A 542 10.14 -26.46 12.08
C ASP A 542 9.14 -26.77 10.97
N LYS A 543 9.41 -26.32 9.74
CA LYS A 543 8.57 -26.58 8.57
C LYS A 543 8.48 -28.07 8.27
N ASN A 544 9.61 -28.78 8.25
CA ASN A 544 9.66 -30.23 8.05
C ASN A 544 8.95 -30.98 9.19
N ARG A 545 9.21 -30.60 10.45
CA ARG A 545 8.54 -31.20 11.62
C ARG A 545 7.02 -31.03 11.57
N LEU A 546 6.52 -29.86 11.17
CA LEU A 546 5.08 -29.62 11.02
C LEU A 546 4.49 -30.40 9.84
N ARG A 547 5.24 -30.50 8.72
CA ARG A 547 4.85 -31.30 7.54
C ARG A 547 4.73 -32.79 7.88
N GLU A 548 5.73 -33.36 8.53
CA GLU A 548 5.71 -34.77 8.98
C GLU A 548 4.57 -35.01 9.98
N LYS A 549 4.40 -34.11 10.95
CA LYS A 549 3.30 -34.17 11.90
C LYS A 549 1.94 -34.16 11.20
N PHE A 550 1.76 -33.28 10.21
CA PHE A 550 0.51 -33.16 9.46
C PHE A 550 0.11 -34.48 8.82
N TYR A 551 0.99 -35.04 7.99
CA TYR A 551 0.69 -36.27 7.24
C TYR A 551 0.62 -37.49 8.14
N LYS A 552 1.42 -37.55 9.22
CA LYS A 552 1.33 -38.62 10.22
C LYS A 552 -0.01 -38.62 10.96
N GLU A 553 -0.50 -37.44 11.33
CA GLU A 553 -1.82 -37.31 11.97
C GLU A 553 -2.96 -37.69 11.03
N GLN A 554 -2.77 -37.56 9.72
CA GLN A 554 -3.73 -37.88 8.65
C GLN A 554 -3.57 -39.29 8.05
N SER A 555 -2.90 -40.22 8.76
CA SER A 555 -2.61 -41.56 8.22
C SER A 555 -3.84 -42.33 7.73
N GLY A 556 -5.04 -42.03 8.25
CA GLY A 556 -6.27 -42.69 7.80
C GLY A 556 -6.72 -42.33 6.38
N TYR A 557 -6.10 -41.33 5.72
CA TYR A 557 -6.32 -41.06 4.30
C TYR A 557 -5.87 -42.22 3.40
N SER A 558 -5.06 -43.17 3.89
CA SER A 558 -4.73 -44.40 3.15
C SER A 558 -5.96 -45.23 2.76
N ASN A 559 -7.07 -45.03 3.48
CA ASN A 559 -8.33 -45.74 3.25
C ASN A 559 -9.34 -44.90 2.46
N VAL A 560 -9.00 -43.66 2.08
CA VAL A 560 -9.86 -42.74 1.33
C VAL A 560 -9.43 -42.72 -0.13
N GLU A 561 -10.37 -42.92 -1.04
CA GLU A 561 -10.15 -42.80 -2.47
C GLU A 561 -10.49 -41.38 -2.94
N ILE A 562 -9.53 -40.69 -3.58
CA ILE A 562 -9.73 -39.32 -4.11
C ILE A 562 -9.75 -39.38 -5.63
N HIS A 563 -10.92 -39.13 -6.21
CA HIS A 563 -11.12 -39.04 -7.65
C HIS A 563 -10.96 -37.60 -8.11
N ALA A 564 -10.05 -37.34 -9.05
CA ALA A 564 -9.86 -36.02 -9.65
C ALA A 564 -10.01 -36.09 -11.18
N GLU A 565 -10.83 -35.18 -11.75
CA GLU A 565 -11.12 -35.15 -13.19
C GLU A 565 -11.26 -33.70 -13.71
N LEU A 566 -10.74 -33.44 -14.91
CA LEU A 566 -10.90 -32.17 -15.61
C LEU A 566 -12.10 -32.25 -16.56
N LEU A 567 -13.12 -31.43 -16.31
CA LEU A 567 -14.38 -31.37 -17.06
C LEU A 567 -14.30 -30.40 -18.25
N GLY A 568 -15.14 -30.61 -19.25
CA GLY A 568 -15.30 -29.73 -20.41
C GLY A 568 -14.16 -29.70 -21.42
N LYS A 569 -13.21 -30.64 -21.40
CA LYS A 569 -12.06 -30.67 -22.35
C LYS A 569 -12.50 -30.83 -23.80
N ASN A 570 -13.56 -31.60 -24.03
CA ASN A 570 -14.12 -31.98 -25.33
C ASN A 570 -15.01 -30.89 -25.96
N VAL A 571 -15.39 -29.85 -25.21
CA VAL A 571 -16.30 -28.80 -25.69
C VAL A 571 -15.61 -27.44 -25.87
N ARG A 572 -14.29 -27.38 -25.64
CA ARG A 572 -13.51 -26.16 -25.71
C ARG A 572 -13.51 -25.58 -27.13
N ASP A 573 -13.99 -24.35 -27.24
CA ASP A 573 -14.15 -23.56 -28.47
C ASP A 573 -15.06 -24.25 -29.52
N CYS A 574 -15.78 -25.31 -29.14
CA CYS A 574 -16.58 -26.14 -30.04
C CYS A 574 -17.88 -26.69 -29.42
N CYS A 575 -18.42 -26.04 -28.38
CA CYS A 575 -19.66 -26.46 -27.74
C CYS A 575 -20.86 -26.34 -28.69
N ASP A 576 -21.30 -27.49 -29.21
CA ASP A 576 -22.37 -27.67 -30.21
C ASP A 576 -23.42 -28.68 -29.75
N GLU A 577 -24.46 -28.92 -30.57
CA GLU A 577 -25.52 -29.90 -30.26
C GLU A 577 -24.95 -31.33 -30.04
N LYS A 578 -23.90 -31.72 -30.77
CA LYS A 578 -23.23 -33.03 -30.60
C LYS A 578 -22.58 -33.16 -29.22
N SER A 579 -22.05 -32.06 -28.70
CA SER A 579 -21.51 -32.00 -27.34
C SER A 579 -22.59 -32.38 -26.32
N TRP A 580 -23.79 -31.81 -26.44
CA TRP A 580 -24.94 -32.12 -25.59
C TRP A 580 -25.49 -33.53 -25.81
N MET A 581 -25.43 -34.05 -27.05
CA MET A 581 -25.77 -35.46 -27.34
C MET A 581 -24.86 -36.41 -26.54
N ASN A 582 -23.56 -36.14 -26.48
CA ASN A 582 -22.63 -36.94 -25.66
C ASN A 582 -22.90 -36.80 -24.15
N LEU A 583 -23.50 -35.68 -23.71
CA LEU A 583 -23.82 -35.43 -22.31
C LEU A 583 -25.11 -36.14 -21.89
N TYR A 584 -26.19 -36.07 -22.66
CA TYR A 584 -27.48 -36.66 -22.30
C TYR A 584 -27.71 -38.07 -22.87
N ASN A 585 -26.99 -38.44 -23.94
CA ASN A 585 -27.24 -39.65 -24.74
C ASN A 585 -28.67 -39.73 -25.31
N ASP A 586 -29.32 -38.58 -25.53
CA ASP A 586 -30.66 -38.44 -26.11
C ASP A 586 -30.70 -37.26 -27.08
N ALA A 587 -31.11 -37.52 -28.32
CA ALA A 587 -31.03 -36.53 -29.41
C ALA A 587 -32.06 -35.41 -29.27
N GLU A 588 -33.25 -35.73 -28.77
CA GLU A 588 -34.32 -34.74 -28.61
C GLU A 588 -33.99 -33.80 -27.45
N ILE A 589 -33.56 -34.36 -26.31
CA ILE A 589 -33.10 -33.60 -25.15
C ILE A 589 -31.87 -32.76 -25.49
N ALA A 590 -30.90 -33.31 -26.22
CA ALA A 590 -29.69 -32.58 -26.58
C ALA A 590 -29.97 -31.36 -27.46
N LYS A 591 -30.89 -31.51 -28.43
CA LYS A 591 -31.32 -30.42 -29.30
C LYS A 591 -32.04 -29.33 -28.52
N ASP A 592 -32.96 -29.71 -27.63
CA ASP A 592 -33.72 -28.77 -26.79
C ASP A 592 -32.79 -28.03 -25.82
N ALA A 593 -31.93 -28.76 -25.10
CA ALA A 593 -30.94 -28.19 -24.20
C ALA A 593 -29.98 -27.21 -24.90
N PHE A 594 -29.48 -27.57 -26.09
CA PHE A 594 -28.63 -26.68 -26.87
C PHE A 594 -29.37 -25.43 -27.34
N GLY A 595 -30.65 -25.56 -27.74
CA GLY A 595 -31.53 -24.45 -28.10
C GLY A 595 -31.72 -23.47 -26.96
N ILE A 596 -32.12 -23.95 -25.77
CA ILE A 596 -32.34 -23.13 -24.58
C ILE A 596 -31.04 -22.42 -24.17
N VAL A 597 -29.89 -23.09 -24.26
CA VAL A 597 -28.60 -22.46 -23.97
C VAL A 597 -28.26 -21.38 -25.00
N CYS A 598 -28.53 -21.60 -26.29
CA CYS A 598 -28.34 -20.58 -27.32
C CYS A 598 -29.21 -19.34 -27.07
N ASP A 599 -30.43 -19.51 -26.57
CA ASP A 599 -31.33 -18.40 -26.21
C ASP A 599 -30.92 -17.69 -24.91
N ALA A 600 -30.24 -18.41 -24.00
CA ALA A 600 -29.81 -17.88 -22.73
C ALA A 600 -28.52 -17.03 -22.83
N VAL A 601 -27.65 -17.30 -23.80
CA VAL A 601 -26.36 -16.62 -23.98
C VAL A 601 -26.46 -15.40 -24.91
N PRO A 602 -25.54 -14.42 -24.80
CA PRO A 602 -25.49 -13.29 -25.72
C PRO A 602 -25.29 -13.72 -27.18
N THR A 603 -25.99 -13.06 -28.12
CA THR A 603 -25.88 -13.33 -29.57
C THR A 603 -24.47 -13.08 -30.14
N ASN A 604 -23.65 -12.32 -29.42
CA ASN A 604 -22.27 -11.99 -29.76
C ASN A 604 -21.21 -12.89 -29.07
N ASP A 605 -21.59 -14.00 -28.43
CA ASP A 605 -20.64 -14.99 -27.86
C ASP A 605 -19.93 -15.80 -28.95
N LYS A 606 -19.10 -15.12 -29.75
CA LYS A 606 -18.32 -15.71 -30.85
C LYS A 606 -17.34 -16.79 -30.38
N SER A 607 -16.94 -16.76 -29.11
CA SER A 607 -16.05 -17.74 -28.48
C SER A 607 -16.75 -19.03 -28.04
N GLY A 608 -18.09 -19.03 -27.93
CA GLY A 608 -18.83 -20.14 -27.31
C GLY A 608 -18.58 -20.31 -25.80
N PHE A 609 -17.85 -19.38 -25.17
CA PHE A 609 -17.42 -19.47 -23.78
C PHE A 609 -18.59 -19.63 -22.80
N HIS A 610 -19.69 -18.90 -23.02
CA HIS A 610 -20.86 -19.00 -22.15
C HIS A 610 -21.59 -20.33 -22.32
N LYS A 611 -21.68 -20.83 -23.56
CA LYS A 611 -22.31 -22.14 -23.85
C LYS A 611 -21.56 -23.27 -23.15
N GLU A 612 -20.23 -23.27 -23.24
CA GLU A 612 -19.40 -24.25 -22.56
C GLU A 612 -19.52 -24.16 -21.03
N ARG A 613 -19.71 -22.96 -20.49
CA ARG A 613 -19.89 -22.77 -19.04
C ARG A 613 -21.16 -23.46 -18.56
N TYR A 614 -22.28 -23.36 -19.29
CA TYR A 614 -23.46 -24.17 -19.00
C TYR A 614 -23.16 -25.66 -19.07
N TYR A 615 -22.51 -26.10 -20.15
CA TYR A 615 -22.14 -27.51 -20.33
C TYR A 615 -21.38 -28.08 -19.13
N ARG A 616 -20.30 -27.40 -18.69
CA ARG A 616 -19.47 -27.86 -17.57
C ARG A 616 -20.24 -27.94 -16.24
N ILE A 617 -21.14 -26.98 -15.99
CA ILE A 617 -21.97 -26.97 -14.78
C ILE A 617 -22.96 -28.14 -14.80
N VAL A 618 -23.57 -28.42 -15.97
CA VAL A 618 -24.48 -29.56 -16.16
C VAL A 618 -23.71 -30.89 -16.07
N GLU A 619 -22.51 -30.96 -16.63
CA GLU A 619 -21.62 -32.11 -16.50
C GLU A 619 -21.26 -32.37 -15.03
N ALA A 620 -20.96 -31.34 -14.25
CA ALA A 620 -20.74 -31.47 -12.81
C ALA A 620 -21.99 -31.98 -12.06
N TYR A 621 -23.18 -31.49 -12.42
CA TYR A 621 -24.44 -32.01 -11.85
C TYR A 621 -24.70 -33.47 -12.25
N LYS A 622 -24.39 -33.85 -13.49
CA LYS A 622 -24.46 -35.23 -13.96
C LYS A 622 -23.56 -36.14 -13.11
N LYS A 623 -22.32 -35.74 -12.84
CA LYS A 623 -21.40 -36.49 -11.95
C LYS A 623 -21.95 -36.62 -10.53
N PHE A 624 -22.58 -35.58 -10.00
CA PHE A 624 -23.28 -35.64 -8.70
C PHE A 624 -24.46 -36.63 -8.70
N TYR A 625 -25.22 -36.70 -9.80
CA TYR A 625 -26.36 -37.60 -9.93
C TYR A 625 -25.93 -39.07 -10.09
N GLU A 626 -24.94 -39.34 -10.94
CA GLU A 626 -24.44 -40.70 -11.25
C GLU A 626 -23.73 -41.37 -10.06
N ASN A 627 -23.06 -40.58 -9.21
CA ASN A 627 -22.37 -41.11 -8.03
C ASN A 627 -23.30 -41.11 -6.81
N SER A 628 -23.96 -42.25 -6.58
CA SER A 628 -24.97 -42.42 -5.52
C SER A 628 -24.44 -42.16 -4.10
N ASP A 629 -23.13 -42.29 -3.87
CA ASP A 629 -22.43 -42.08 -2.60
C ASP A 629 -22.18 -40.60 -2.26
N ILE A 630 -22.25 -39.69 -3.23
CA ILE A 630 -22.13 -38.24 -3.01
C ILE A 630 -23.43 -37.71 -2.38
N ASN A 631 -23.38 -37.27 -1.12
CA ASN A 631 -24.53 -36.63 -0.46
C ASN A 631 -24.44 -35.10 -0.47
N SER A 632 -23.22 -34.56 -0.50
CA SER A 632 -22.95 -33.14 -0.41
C SER A 632 -21.95 -32.73 -1.48
N PHE A 633 -22.37 -31.86 -2.40
CA PHE A 633 -21.53 -31.43 -3.52
C PHE A 633 -21.47 -29.91 -3.61
N LEU A 634 -20.26 -29.36 -3.78
CA LEU A 634 -20.02 -27.92 -3.82
C LEU A 634 -19.57 -27.47 -5.21
N CYS A 635 -20.40 -26.71 -5.91
CA CYS A 635 -20.11 -26.12 -7.20
C CYS A 635 -19.70 -24.65 -7.03
N ILE A 636 -18.43 -24.33 -7.29
CA ILE A 636 -17.85 -23.01 -7.07
C ILE A 636 -17.57 -22.32 -8.41
N LEU A 637 -18.20 -21.17 -8.60
CA LEU A 637 -18.19 -20.39 -9.84
C LEU A 637 -17.46 -19.04 -9.65
N PRO A 638 -16.96 -18.39 -10.72
CA PRO A 638 -16.40 -17.04 -10.62
C PRO A 638 -17.45 -16.01 -10.20
N THR A 639 -18.68 -16.17 -10.71
CA THR A 639 -19.82 -15.29 -10.48
C THR A 639 -21.10 -16.10 -10.33
N HIS A 640 -22.00 -15.63 -9.46
CA HIS A 640 -23.31 -16.25 -9.24
C HIS A 640 -24.17 -16.18 -10.50
N PRO A 641 -24.94 -17.25 -10.80
CA PRO A 641 -26.00 -17.16 -11.80
C PRO A 641 -27.08 -16.18 -11.35
N LYS A 642 -27.60 -15.41 -12.29
CA LYS A 642 -28.70 -14.45 -12.10
C LYS A 642 -30.04 -15.12 -12.41
N ASP A 643 -31.17 -14.59 -11.95
CA ASP A 643 -32.47 -15.27 -12.12
C ASP A 643 -32.91 -15.34 -13.59
N ASN A 644 -33.03 -14.18 -14.27
CA ASN A 644 -33.51 -14.10 -15.66
C ASN A 644 -32.60 -13.29 -16.62
N ALA A 645 -31.58 -12.59 -16.13
CA ALA A 645 -30.77 -11.65 -16.93
C ALA A 645 -29.28 -12.05 -16.95
N GLY A 646 -28.55 -11.66 -17.99
CA GLY A 646 -27.12 -11.95 -18.13
C GLY A 646 -26.80 -13.31 -18.76
N SER A 647 -25.52 -13.68 -18.77
CA SER A 647 -24.98 -14.81 -19.55
C SER A 647 -25.04 -16.17 -18.85
N LEU A 648 -25.39 -16.23 -17.56
CA LEU A 648 -25.61 -17.46 -16.80
C LEU A 648 -26.87 -17.31 -15.92
N ARG A 649 -27.93 -18.06 -16.24
CA ARG A 649 -29.27 -17.91 -15.69
C ARG A 649 -29.65 -19.12 -14.83
N ARG A 650 -30.23 -18.88 -13.65
CA ARG A 650 -30.63 -19.93 -12.70
C ARG A 650 -31.72 -20.84 -13.26
N LYS A 651 -32.77 -20.25 -13.85
CA LYS A 651 -33.88 -21.02 -14.43
C LYS A 651 -33.42 -21.98 -15.52
N THR A 652 -32.57 -21.48 -16.42
CA THR A 652 -31.96 -22.31 -17.46
C THR A 652 -31.15 -23.46 -16.89
N LEU A 653 -30.36 -23.24 -15.82
CA LEU A 653 -29.65 -24.34 -15.15
C LEU A 653 -30.61 -25.37 -14.56
N ILE A 654 -31.66 -24.94 -13.84
CA ILE A 654 -32.66 -25.85 -13.25
C ILE A 654 -33.35 -26.68 -14.34
N GLU A 655 -33.73 -26.05 -15.44
CA GLU A 655 -34.32 -26.72 -16.60
C GLU A 655 -33.38 -27.76 -17.21
N LEU A 656 -32.11 -27.40 -17.44
CA LEU A 656 -31.10 -28.34 -17.93
C LEU A 656 -30.87 -29.52 -16.97
N PHE A 657 -30.83 -29.27 -15.65
CA PHE A 657 -30.71 -30.33 -14.67
C PHE A 657 -31.93 -31.25 -14.63
N SER A 658 -33.13 -30.72 -14.93
CA SER A 658 -34.38 -31.49 -14.92
C SER A 658 -34.42 -32.61 -15.97
N TYR A 659 -33.66 -32.46 -17.06
CA TYR A 659 -33.47 -33.51 -18.06
C TYR A 659 -32.66 -34.70 -17.52
N ILE A 660 -31.81 -34.50 -16.52
CA ILE A 660 -31.04 -35.55 -15.84
C ILE A 660 -31.86 -36.16 -14.71
N ASP A 661 -32.53 -35.29 -13.95
CA ASP A 661 -33.19 -35.62 -12.70
C ASP A 661 -34.45 -34.77 -12.53
N LYS A 662 -35.63 -35.39 -12.69
CA LYS A 662 -36.92 -34.70 -12.51
C LYS A 662 -37.08 -34.07 -11.11
N GLY A 663 -36.31 -34.51 -10.11
CA GLY A 663 -36.27 -33.95 -8.77
C GLY A 663 -35.09 -33.00 -8.50
N ALA A 664 -34.46 -32.46 -9.54
CA ALA A 664 -33.25 -31.64 -9.39
C ALA A 664 -33.49 -30.39 -8.53
N GLU A 665 -34.62 -29.71 -8.72
CA GLU A 665 -34.93 -28.47 -8.02
C GLU A 665 -34.94 -28.64 -6.49
N GLN A 666 -35.35 -29.80 -5.96
CA GLN A 666 -35.35 -30.03 -4.51
C GLN A 666 -33.96 -30.30 -3.92
N LYS A 667 -32.97 -30.63 -4.76
CA LYS A 667 -31.58 -30.96 -4.38
C LYS A 667 -30.63 -29.78 -4.56
N ILE A 668 -31.00 -28.76 -5.33
CA ILE A 668 -30.16 -27.60 -5.62
C ILE A 668 -30.32 -26.55 -4.53
N GLU A 669 -29.19 -26.02 -4.06
CA GLU A 669 -29.16 -24.94 -3.08
C GLU A 669 -28.26 -23.82 -3.56
N TRP A 670 -28.69 -22.58 -3.36
CA TRP A 670 -27.96 -21.38 -3.78
C TRP A 670 -27.37 -20.70 -2.56
N LEU A 671 -26.04 -20.70 -2.46
CA LEU A 671 -25.35 -20.02 -1.38
C LEU A 671 -24.81 -18.68 -1.87
N THR A 672 -25.65 -17.64 -1.79
CA THR A 672 -25.35 -16.26 -2.21
C THR A 672 -24.87 -15.38 -1.06
N THR A 673 -24.29 -14.22 -1.39
CA THR A 673 -23.89 -13.22 -0.40
C THR A 673 -25.11 -12.62 0.32
N ASP A 674 -26.19 -12.36 -0.42
CA ASP A 674 -27.45 -11.91 0.15
C ASP A 674 -28.14 -13.08 0.86
N GLY A 675 -28.55 -12.87 2.12
CA GLY A 675 -29.18 -13.91 2.94
C GLY A 675 -28.26 -15.09 3.30
N PHE A 676 -26.93 -14.93 3.18
CA PHE A 676 -25.96 -16.02 3.28
C PHE A 676 -26.16 -16.94 4.51
N GLU A 677 -26.33 -16.37 5.72
CA GLU A 677 -26.45 -17.17 6.94
C GLU A 677 -27.73 -18.00 6.98
N GLU A 678 -28.84 -17.49 6.43
CA GLU A 678 -30.10 -18.22 6.34
C GLU A 678 -29.99 -19.37 5.34
N SER A 679 -29.51 -19.10 4.13
CA SER A 679 -29.29 -20.12 3.10
C SER A 679 -28.31 -21.20 3.60
N LYS A 680 -27.22 -20.78 4.26
CA LYS A 680 -26.27 -21.69 4.88
C LYS A 680 -26.94 -22.57 5.93
N LYS A 681 -27.71 -21.99 6.86
CA LYS A 681 -28.41 -22.75 7.90
C LYS A 681 -29.33 -23.79 7.27
N ASN A 682 -30.10 -23.42 6.27
CA ASN A 682 -31.01 -24.32 5.55
C ASN A 682 -30.26 -25.48 4.88
N VAL A 683 -29.14 -25.20 4.20
CA VAL A 683 -28.27 -26.22 3.61
C VAL A 683 -27.76 -27.21 4.67
N LEU A 684 -27.22 -26.69 5.78
CA LEU A 684 -26.66 -27.52 6.84
C LEU A 684 -27.73 -28.38 7.53
N GLU A 685 -28.94 -27.85 7.72
CA GLU A 685 -30.08 -28.61 8.28
C GLU A 685 -30.57 -29.71 7.33
N LYS A 686 -30.63 -29.45 6.02
CA LYS A 686 -30.96 -30.47 5.02
C LYS A 686 -29.91 -31.60 5.01
N LEU A 687 -28.64 -31.23 5.03
CA LEU A 687 -27.54 -32.19 5.09
C LEU A 687 -27.53 -32.99 6.40
N GLU A 688 -27.81 -32.37 7.56
CA GLU A 688 -27.93 -33.05 8.87
C GLU A 688 -29.05 -34.11 8.87
N LYS A 689 -30.18 -33.82 8.21
CA LYS A 689 -31.28 -34.78 8.00
C LYS A 689 -30.94 -35.88 7.00
N GLY A 690 -29.79 -35.79 6.34
CA GLY A 690 -29.32 -36.76 5.36
C GLY A 690 -29.86 -36.53 3.94
N SER A 691 -30.42 -35.37 3.62
CA SER A 691 -30.80 -35.04 2.23
C SER A 691 -29.55 -34.88 1.34
N LYS A 692 -29.69 -35.18 0.05
CA LYS A 692 -28.65 -34.85 -0.94
C LYS A 692 -28.74 -33.38 -1.33
N CYS A 693 -27.61 -32.67 -1.33
CA CYS A 693 -27.55 -31.25 -1.72
C CYS A 693 -26.43 -30.98 -2.73
N PHE A 694 -26.79 -30.33 -3.83
CA PHE A 694 -25.88 -29.72 -4.81
C PHE A 694 -25.87 -28.21 -4.58
N VAL A 695 -24.84 -27.72 -3.91
CA VAL A 695 -24.74 -26.33 -3.48
C VAL A 695 -23.96 -25.54 -4.52
N ILE A 696 -24.58 -24.54 -5.13
CA ILE A 696 -23.92 -23.62 -6.07
C ILE A 696 -23.57 -22.33 -5.35
N SER A 697 -22.32 -21.89 -5.51
CA SER A 697 -21.84 -20.63 -4.96
C SER A 697 -20.72 -20.02 -5.80
N ALA A 698 -20.12 -18.93 -5.31
CA ALA A 698 -19.02 -18.24 -5.94
C ALA A 698 -17.77 -18.16 -5.06
N TYR A 699 -16.59 -18.05 -5.67
CA TYR A 699 -15.30 -17.89 -4.94
C TYR A 699 -15.36 -16.73 -3.94
N ALA A 700 -15.94 -15.59 -4.33
CA ALA A 700 -16.08 -14.43 -3.46
C ALA A 700 -16.99 -14.66 -2.23
N THR A 701 -17.95 -15.59 -2.33
CA THR A 701 -18.92 -15.88 -1.26
C THR A 701 -18.41 -16.95 -0.30
N ILE A 702 -17.77 -18.00 -0.82
CA ILE A 702 -17.25 -19.14 -0.04
C ILE A 702 -15.80 -18.95 0.42
N GLY A 703 -15.16 -17.84 0.04
CA GLY A 703 -13.78 -17.50 0.33
C GLY A 703 -13.33 -17.58 1.81
N ALA A 704 -12.16 -16.99 2.10
CA ALA A 704 -11.51 -17.04 3.41
C ALA A 704 -12.50 -16.92 4.59
N GLY A 705 -12.39 -17.86 5.56
CA GLY A 705 -13.16 -17.80 6.80
C GLY A 705 -14.61 -18.37 6.87
N GLN A 706 -15.22 -18.92 5.81
CA GLN A 706 -16.53 -19.60 5.93
C GLN A 706 -16.45 -21.06 6.44
N ASN A 707 -17.19 -21.39 7.51
CA ASN A 707 -17.38 -22.77 7.99
C ASN A 707 -18.60 -23.42 7.30
N LEU A 708 -18.40 -24.56 6.64
CA LEU A 708 -19.42 -25.30 5.86
C LEU A 708 -19.58 -26.76 6.34
N GLN A 709 -18.92 -27.11 7.44
CA GLN A 709 -19.03 -28.43 8.08
C GLN A 709 -20.47 -28.62 8.57
N TYR A 710 -21.02 -29.82 8.38
CA TYR A 710 -22.37 -30.18 8.86
C TYR A 710 -22.30 -31.38 9.80
N LYS A 711 -23.28 -31.53 10.68
CA LYS A 711 -23.35 -32.70 11.58
C LYS A 711 -23.55 -33.98 10.79
N ILE A 712 -22.88 -35.06 11.22
CA ILE A 712 -22.96 -36.37 10.58
C ILE A 712 -24.39 -36.94 10.73
N PRO A 713 -25.08 -37.26 9.61
CA PRO A 713 -26.35 -37.98 9.66
C PRO A 713 -26.15 -39.39 10.23
N SER A 714 -27.03 -39.83 11.13
CA SER A 714 -26.91 -41.13 11.80
C SER A 714 -26.74 -42.30 10.82
N ARG A 715 -27.39 -42.23 9.65
CA ARG A 715 -27.32 -43.25 8.58
C ARG A 715 -25.94 -43.37 7.91
N LEU A 716 -25.12 -42.31 7.97
CA LEU A 716 -23.80 -42.26 7.32
C LEU A 716 -22.67 -42.60 8.30
N MET A 717 -22.89 -42.56 9.62
CA MET A 717 -21.83 -42.69 10.63
C MET A 717 -20.94 -43.94 10.44
N GLN A 718 -21.53 -45.07 10.04
CA GLN A 718 -20.81 -46.34 9.85
C GLN A 718 -19.99 -46.41 8.56
N SER A 719 -20.31 -45.60 7.54
CA SER A 719 -19.62 -45.60 6.25
C SER A 719 -18.49 -44.57 6.15
N LEU A 720 -18.32 -43.73 7.18
CA LEU A 720 -17.27 -42.70 7.20
C LEU A 720 -15.95 -43.25 7.72
N ILE A 721 -14.88 -42.72 7.14
CA ILE A 721 -13.50 -43.03 7.49
C ILE A 721 -12.99 -41.94 8.42
N LYS A 722 -12.49 -42.36 9.59
CA LYS A 722 -11.82 -41.46 10.51
C LYS A 722 -10.36 -41.32 10.08
N VAL A 723 -10.00 -40.15 9.54
CA VAL A 723 -8.67 -39.90 8.98
C VAL A 723 -7.64 -39.40 10.00
N ASN A 724 -8.10 -38.84 11.13
CA ASN A 724 -7.23 -38.37 12.22
C ASN A 724 -7.92 -38.41 13.59
N ASN A 725 -7.13 -38.30 14.67
CA ASN A 725 -7.61 -38.32 16.05
C ASN A 725 -7.88 -36.93 16.66
N SER A 726 -7.86 -35.87 15.85
CA SER A 726 -8.12 -34.51 16.36
C SER A 726 -9.55 -34.41 16.90
N ARG A 727 -9.71 -33.79 18.09
CA ARG A 727 -11.02 -33.52 18.71
C ARG A 727 -11.74 -32.42 17.94
N LYS A 728 -12.37 -32.79 16.83
CA LYS A 728 -13.45 -32.02 16.21
C LYS A 728 -14.70 -32.90 16.23
N GLY A 729 -15.86 -32.28 16.45
CA GLY A 729 -17.12 -32.94 16.78
C GLY A 729 -17.61 -33.94 15.72
N ASN A 730 -18.83 -34.45 15.92
CA ASN A 730 -19.51 -35.33 14.96
C ASN A 730 -19.94 -34.54 13.70
N GLU A 731 -18.98 -33.97 12.99
CA GLU A 731 -19.15 -33.14 11.80
C GLU A 731 -18.39 -33.72 10.61
N LYS A 732 -18.88 -33.43 9.41
CA LYS A 732 -18.37 -33.89 8.13
C LYS A 732 -18.25 -32.73 7.14
N ASP A 733 -17.25 -32.80 6.27
CA ASP A 733 -17.10 -31.93 5.10
C ASP A 733 -17.96 -32.39 3.91
N PHE A 734 -17.94 -31.61 2.83
CA PHE A 734 -18.58 -31.99 1.57
C PHE A 734 -17.85 -33.16 0.89
N ASP A 735 -18.61 -33.99 0.17
CA ASP A 735 -18.14 -35.20 -0.51
C ASP A 735 -17.50 -34.92 -1.87
N GLY A 736 -18.00 -33.89 -2.54
CA GLY A 736 -17.55 -33.50 -3.87
C GLY A 736 -17.42 -31.99 -4.02
N ILE A 737 -16.53 -31.58 -4.91
CA ILE A 737 -16.35 -30.18 -5.31
C ILE A 737 -16.18 -30.08 -6.82
N TYR A 738 -16.81 -29.08 -7.44
CA TYR A 738 -16.49 -28.60 -8.78
C TYR A 738 -15.93 -27.18 -8.70
N LEU A 739 -14.80 -26.97 -9.37
CA LEU A 739 -14.09 -25.70 -9.45
C LEU A 739 -14.16 -25.18 -10.89
N ASP A 740 -14.93 -24.13 -11.13
CA ASP A 740 -14.89 -23.42 -12.41
C ASP A 740 -13.66 -22.49 -12.45
N ASN A 741 -13.15 -22.21 -13.64
CA ASN A 741 -11.89 -21.44 -13.79
C ASN A 741 -12.06 -19.98 -13.30
N PRO A 742 -11.23 -19.48 -12.36
CA PRO A 742 -11.32 -18.08 -11.92
C PRO A 742 -11.00 -17.09 -13.05
N THR A 743 -11.94 -16.22 -13.41
CA THR A 743 -11.80 -15.26 -14.53
C THR A 743 -11.85 -13.77 -14.13
N HIS A 744 -12.43 -13.42 -12.97
CA HIS A 744 -12.60 -12.04 -12.49
C HIS A 744 -11.54 -11.63 -11.46
N LEU A 745 -10.27 -11.94 -11.74
CA LEU A 745 -9.14 -11.72 -10.82
C LEU A 745 -8.72 -10.24 -10.76
N LEU A 746 -8.84 -9.55 -11.89
CA LEU A 746 -8.62 -8.11 -12.03
C LEU A 746 -9.95 -7.40 -12.26
N VAL A 747 -10.02 -6.12 -11.90
CA VAL A 747 -11.16 -5.27 -12.24
C VAL A 747 -11.27 -5.20 -13.76
N ASN A 748 -12.46 -5.50 -14.28
CA ASN A 748 -12.71 -5.45 -15.71
C ASN A 748 -13.05 -4.01 -16.12
N THR A 749 -12.21 -3.41 -16.96
CA THR A 749 -12.44 -2.06 -17.52
C THR A 749 -13.23 -2.09 -18.84
N SER A 750 -13.57 -3.28 -19.34
CA SER A 750 -14.48 -3.49 -20.48
C SER A 750 -15.90 -3.77 -20.02
N THR A 751 -16.41 -2.95 -19.11
CA THR A 751 -17.81 -2.98 -18.65
C THR A 751 -18.40 -1.59 -18.74
N GLU A 752 -19.71 -1.53 -19.01
CA GLU A 752 -20.47 -0.30 -18.83
C GLU A 752 -20.56 0.05 -17.34
N HIS A 753 -20.55 1.35 -17.04
CA HIS A 753 -20.68 1.88 -15.67
C HIS A 753 -19.61 1.41 -14.67
N LEU A 754 -18.35 1.74 -14.94
CA LEU A 754 -17.26 1.49 -13.99
C LEU A 754 -17.38 2.40 -12.76
N SER A 755 -17.61 1.80 -11.59
CA SER A 755 -17.70 2.55 -10.33
C SER A 755 -16.36 3.21 -9.98
N GLN A 756 -16.40 4.35 -9.28
CA GLN A 756 -15.16 5.03 -8.85
C GLN A 756 -14.30 4.13 -7.95
N LYS A 757 -14.93 3.33 -7.08
CA LYS A 757 -14.22 2.38 -6.22
C LYS A 757 -13.49 1.30 -7.02
N ASP A 758 -14.15 0.72 -8.02
CA ASP A 758 -13.53 -0.29 -8.89
C ASP A 758 -12.45 0.33 -9.78
N PHE A 759 -12.66 1.55 -10.28
CA PHE A 759 -11.65 2.29 -11.03
C PHE A 759 -10.37 2.53 -10.21
N VAL A 760 -10.48 3.04 -8.99
CA VAL A 760 -9.31 3.25 -8.13
C VAL A 760 -8.65 1.91 -7.78
N LYS A 761 -9.43 0.86 -7.50
CA LYS A 761 -8.90 -0.47 -7.25
C LYS A 761 -8.13 -1.02 -8.45
N PHE A 762 -8.60 -0.76 -9.68
CA PHE A 762 -7.89 -1.09 -10.90
C PHE A 762 -6.53 -0.39 -10.98
N LEU A 763 -6.46 0.92 -10.67
CA LEU A 763 -5.18 1.65 -10.64
C LEU A 763 -4.18 0.99 -9.67
N PHE A 764 -4.62 0.66 -8.46
CA PHE A 764 -3.78 -0.07 -7.49
C PHE A 764 -3.29 -1.42 -8.06
N GLN A 765 -4.15 -2.18 -8.74
CA GLN A 765 -3.76 -3.46 -9.35
C GLN A 765 -2.66 -3.30 -10.40
N ILE A 766 -2.71 -2.24 -11.21
CA ILE A 766 -1.68 -1.96 -12.21
C ILE A 766 -0.36 -1.55 -11.53
N GLU A 767 -0.43 -0.64 -10.56
CA GLU A 767 0.75 -0.21 -9.78
C GLU A 767 1.44 -1.39 -9.06
N TYR A 768 0.67 -2.32 -8.48
CA TYR A 768 1.25 -3.53 -7.86
C TYR A 768 2.01 -4.40 -8.86
N LEU A 769 1.51 -4.55 -10.09
CA LEU A 769 2.20 -5.34 -11.13
C LEU A 769 3.46 -4.64 -11.60
N GLN A 770 3.43 -3.31 -11.75
CA GLN A 770 4.61 -2.53 -12.14
C GLN A 770 5.67 -2.57 -11.04
N ALA A 771 5.30 -2.34 -9.78
CA ALA A 771 6.22 -2.39 -8.64
C ALA A 771 6.83 -3.79 -8.43
N ALA A 772 6.11 -4.85 -8.81
CA ALA A 772 6.64 -6.21 -8.82
C ALA A 772 7.58 -6.51 -10.01
N GLY A 773 7.69 -5.60 -10.99
CA GLY A 773 8.44 -5.82 -12.23
C GLY A 773 7.75 -6.79 -13.20
N GLU A 774 6.45 -7.04 -13.05
CA GLU A 774 5.69 -7.95 -13.92
C GLU A 774 5.21 -7.26 -15.21
N ILE A 775 5.16 -5.93 -15.22
CA ILE A 775 4.86 -5.10 -16.39
C ILE A 775 5.81 -3.90 -16.45
N SER A 776 6.16 -3.46 -17.65
CA SER A 776 6.91 -2.22 -17.85
C SER A 776 6.03 -0.99 -17.62
N SER A 777 6.63 0.17 -17.36
CA SER A 777 5.87 1.43 -17.20
C SER A 777 5.05 1.78 -18.45
N ASP A 778 5.54 1.45 -19.65
CA ASP A 778 4.80 1.69 -20.89
C ASP A 778 3.49 0.87 -20.94
N LEU A 779 3.56 -0.40 -20.53
CA LEU A 779 2.38 -1.26 -20.48
C LEU A 779 1.44 -0.86 -19.34
N ALA A 780 1.99 -0.48 -18.18
CA ALA A 780 1.19 0.06 -17.07
C ALA A 780 0.40 1.30 -17.52
N MET A 781 1.06 2.24 -18.22
CA MET A 781 0.43 3.46 -18.72
C MET A 781 -0.67 3.17 -19.75
N GLN A 782 -0.50 2.16 -20.62
CA GLN A 782 -1.57 1.74 -21.54
C GLN A 782 -2.83 1.30 -20.78
N HIS A 783 -2.66 0.51 -19.71
CA HIS A 783 -3.77 0.04 -18.89
C HIS A 783 -4.40 1.16 -18.06
N ILE A 784 -3.59 2.04 -17.47
CA ILE A 784 -4.07 3.21 -16.72
C ILE A 784 -4.91 4.12 -17.64
N CYS A 785 -4.40 4.46 -18.83
CA CYS A 785 -5.14 5.24 -19.83
C CYS A 785 -6.47 4.59 -20.23
N ARG A 786 -6.51 3.25 -20.34
CA ARG A 786 -7.73 2.49 -20.61
C ARG A 786 -8.72 2.55 -19.44
N GLY A 787 -8.23 2.47 -18.20
CA GLY A 787 -9.05 2.59 -16.99
C GLY A 787 -9.70 3.97 -16.88
N PHE A 788 -8.94 5.04 -17.09
CA PHE A 788 -9.46 6.40 -17.09
C PHE A 788 -10.48 6.62 -18.21
N ASP A 789 -10.22 6.11 -19.42
CA ASP A 789 -11.16 6.18 -20.55
C ASP A 789 -12.51 5.50 -20.24
N ALA A 790 -12.47 4.30 -19.67
CA ALA A 790 -13.68 3.58 -19.25
C ALA A 790 -14.44 4.32 -18.13
N TYR A 791 -13.72 4.89 -17.16
CA TYR A 791 -14.30 5.66 -16.07
C TYR A 791 -14.89 7.00 -16.54
N ALA A 792 -14.20 7.72 -17.40
CA ALA A 792 -14.64 9.02 -17.89
C ALA A 792 -15.85 8.93 -18.82
N THR A 793 -15.85 7.94 -19.72
CA THR A 793 -16.93 7.74 -20.69
C THR A 793 -18.09 6.94 -20.12
N GLN A 794 -17.89 6.20 -19.03
CA GLN A 794 -18.85 5.21 -18.51
C GLN A 794 -19.24 4.13 -19.54
N HIS A 795 -18.42 3.97 -20.59
CA HIS A 795 -18.57 3.01 -21.68
C HIS A 795 -17.36 2.07 -21.78
N ILE A 796 -17.49 1.02 -22.60
CA ILE A 796 -16.40 0.08 -22.86
C ILE A 796 -15.24 0.81 -23.54
N SER A 797 -14.06 0.81 -22.91
CA SER A 797 -12.86 1.34 -23.56
C SER A 797 -12.37 0.39 -24.66
N TYR A 798 -12.14 0.94 -25.85
CA TYR A 798 -11.57 0.24 -27.02
C TYR A 798 -10.06 0.45 -27.17
N LYS A 799 -9.41 1.14 -26.22
CA LYS A 799 -7.95 1.32 -26.23
C LYS A 799 -7.27 -0.05 -26.14
N LYS A 800 -6.41 -0.35 -27.13
CA LYS A 800 -5.65 -1.60 -27.19
C LYS A 800 -4.60 -1.62 -26.07
N ALA A 801 -4.55 -2.71 -25.32
CA ALA A 801 -3.50 -3.00 -24.35
C ALA A 801 -3.23 -4.51 -24.33
N GLU A 802 -1.97 -4.90 -24.15
CA GLU A 802 -1.59 -6.31 -24.00
C GLU A 802 -2.30 -6.96 -22.81
N LYS A 803 -2.65 -8.25 -22.92
CA LYS A 803 -3.26 -9.00 -21.82
C LYS A 803 -2.24 -9.19 -20.70
N ILE A 804 -2.66 -8.87 -19.47
CA ILE A 804 -1.86 -9.05 -18.25
C ILE A 804 -2.35 -10.23 -17.39
N SER A 805 -3.20 -11.09 -17.95
CA SER A 805 -3.75 -12.25 -17.23
C SER A 805 -2.74 -13.39 -17.03
N ASN A 806 -1.61 -13.37 -17.74
CA ASN A 806 -0.52 -14.36 -17.64
C ASN A 806 0.59 -13.98 -16.65
N ARG A 807 0.46 -12.83 -15.97
CA ARG A 807 1.45 -12.36 -15.00
C ARG A 807 1.39 -13.19 -13.71
N GLU A 808 2.56 -13.42 -13.12
CA GLU A 808 2.75 -14.30 -11.95
C GLU A 808 1.80 -13.97 -10.79
N SER A 809 1.67 -12.69 -10.40
CA SER A 809 0.77 -12.29 -9.32
C SER A 809 -0.69 -12.63 -9.60
N VAL A 810 -1.13 -12.57 -10.85
CA VAL A 810 -2.51 -12.90 -11.25
C VAL A 810 -2.73 -14.42 -11.19
N LYS A 811 -1.76 -15.22 -11.62
CA LYS A 811 -1.80 -16.68 -11.55
C LYS A 811 -1.75 -17.18 -10.11
N LEU A 812 -0.91 -16.58 -9.28
CA LEU A 812 -0.82 -16.89 -7.85
C LEU A 812 -2.10 -16.50 -7.09
N LEU A 813 -2.77 -15.41 -7.49
CA LEU A 813 -4.08 -15.05 -6.96
C LEU A 813 -5.14 -16.12 -7.28
N ALA A 814 -5.20 -16.60 -8.53
CA ALA A 814 -6.08 -17.72 -8.89
C ALA A 814 -5.75 -19.00 -8.10
N THR A 815 -4.46 -19.31 -7.98
CA THR A 815 -3.97 -20.48 -7.24
C THR A 815 -4.37 -20.42 -5.76
N ARG A 816 -4.22 -19.25 -5.13
CA ARG A 816 -4.68 -18.98 -3.76
C ARG A 816 -6.18 -19.25 -3.61
N ASP A 817 -7.01 -18.70 -4.51
CA ASP A 817 -8.46 -18.86 -4.45
C ASP A 817 -8.89 -20.33 -4.58
N ILE A 818 -8.21 -21.09 -5.45
CA ILE A 818 -8.44 -22.53 -5.62
C ILE A 818 -8.01 -23.31 -4.36
N ILE A 819 -6.84 -23.03 -3.79
CA ILE A 819 -6.38 -23.67 -2.54
C ILE A 819 -7.39 -23.43 -1.42
N GLN A 820 -7.86 -22.20 -1.26
CA GLN A 820 -8.83 -21.83 -0.24
C GLN A 820 -10.19 -22.51 -0.45
N ALA A 821 -10.63 -22.65 -1.70
CA ALA A 821 -11.84 -23.34 -2.10
C ALA A 821 -11.79 -24.85 -1.81
N VAL A 822 -10.73 -25.54 -2.23
CA VAL A 822 -10.52 -26.97 -1.89
C VAL A 822 -10.39 -27.14 -0.38
N GLY A 823 -9.75 -26.21 0.31
CA GLY A 823 -9.64 -26.22 1.77
C GLY A 823 -11.00 -26.23 2.51
N ARG A 824 -12.11 -25.88 1.85
CA ARG A 824 -13.46 -25.95 2.43
C ARG A 824 -13.93 -27.38 2.68
N ILE A 825 -13.40 -28.35 1.93
CA ILE A 825 -13.74 -29.78 2.05
C ILE A 825 -12.68 -30.58 2.84
N CYS A 826 -11.73 -29.91 3.51
CA CYS A 826 -10.55 -30.51 4.14
C CYS A 826 -10.49 -30.35 5.68
N ARG A 827 -11.56 -29.92 6.37
CA ARG A 827 -11.51 -29.48 7.78
C ARG A 827 -11.81 -30.53 8.84
N THR A 828 -12.57 -31.58 8.51
CA THR A 828 -13.07 -32.60 9.45
C THR A 828 -12.18 -33.83 9.52
N ASN A 829 -12.32 -34.57 10.62
CA ASN A 829 -11.64 -35.84 10.88
C ASN A 829 -12.41 -37.06 10.34
N TYR A 830 -13.69 -36.90 10.01
CA TYR A 830 -14.48 -37.89 9.29
C TYR A 830 -14.61 -37.51 7.82
N LYS A 831 -14.24 -38.44 6.94
CA LYS A 831 -14.32 -38.33 5.48
C LYS A 831 -15.17 -39.44 4.91
N SER A 832 -15.78 -39.18 3.75
CA SER A 832 -16.37 -40.25 2.95
C SER A 832 -15.27 -41.17 2.43
N SER A 833 -15.60 -42.44 2.20
CA SER A 833 -14.66 -43.40 1.60
C SER A 833 -14.18 -42.96 0.22
N LYS A 834 -14.99 -42.17 -0.48
CA LYS A 834 -14.68 -41.54 -1.76
C LYS A 834 -14.86 -40.03 -1.68
N ILE A 835 -13.93 -39.28 -2.24
CA ILE A 835 -13.97 -37.83 -2.38
C ILE A 835 -13.82 -37.50 -3.86
N TYR A 836 -14.61 -36.55 -4.35
CA TYR A 836 -14.67 -36.19 -5.76
C TYR A 836 -14.24 -34.75 -6.00
N ILE A 837 -13.25 -34.56 -6.88
CA ILE A 837 -12.68 -33.25 -7.20
C ILE A 837 -12.75 -33.06 -8.71
N TYR A 838 -13.71 -32.24 -9.12
CA TYR A 838 -13.90 -31.85 -10.50
C TYR A 838 -13.41 -30.42 -10.71
N ALA A 839 -12.80 -30.15 -11.85
CA ALA A 839 -12.31 -28.83 -12.18
C ALA A 839 -12.50 -28.54 -13.67
N ASP A 840 -12.77 -27.30 -14.03
CA ASP A 840 -12.69 -26.86 -15.43
C ASP A 840 -11.30 -27.19 -15.98
N SER A 841 -11.25 -27.83 -17.15
CA SER A 841 -10.00 -28.08 -17.88
C SER A 841 -9.09 -26.86 -18.06
N ARG A 842 -9.66 -25.63 -18.10
CA ARG A 842 -8.90 -24.37 -18.19
C ARG A 842 -8.18 -23.99 -16.90
N ILE A 843 -8.50 -24.58 -15.75
CA ILE A 843 -7.77 -24.31 -14.49
C ILE A 843 -6.28 -24.63 -14.62
N ALA A 844 -5.92 -25.60 -15.46
CA ALA A 844 -4.52 -25.94 -15.74
C ALA A 844 -3.69 -24.77 -16.31
N GLU A 845 -4.34 -23.77 -16.93
CA GLU A 845 -3.69 -22.58 -17.47
C GLU A 845 -3.46 -21.50 -16.42
N ASN A 846 -4.20 -21.55 -15.31
CA ASN A 846 -4.24 -20.51 -14.28
C ASN A 846 -3.62 -20.93 -12.95
N LEU A 847 -3.34 -22.22 -12.77
CA LEU A 847 -2.80 -22.77 -11.54
C LEU A 847 -1.27 -22.90 -11.62
N ASP A 848 -0.57 -22.33 -10.64
CA ASP A 848 0.87 -22.48 -10.48
C ASP A 848 1.18 -23.72 -9.63
N CYS A 849 1.72 -24.77 -10.25
CA CYS A 849 2.06 -26.02 -9.57
C CYS A 849 3.31 -25.93 -8.68
N THR A 850 4.10 -24.85 -8.78
CA THR A 850 5.34 -24.67 -8.00
C THR A 850 5.06 -24.44 -6.52
N VAL A 851 3.86 -23.98 -6.16
CA VAL A 851 3.41 -23.79 -4.76
C VAL A 851 3.49 -25.07 -3.92
N ALA A 852 3.50 -26.25 -4.54
CA ALA A 852 3.67 -27.54 -3.86
C ALA A 852 5.07 -27.76 -3.27
N ASN A 853 6.07 -27.02 -3.76
CA ASN A 853 7.43 -27.12 -3.23
C ASN A 853 7.50 -26.50 -1.83
N ASP A 854 6.80 -25.38 -1.65
CA ASP A 854 6.89 -24.56 -0.46
C ASP A 854 5.78 -24.82 0.55
N LEU A 855 4.54 -25.09 0.13
CA LEU A 855 3.42 -25.21 1.05
C LEU A 855 3.27 -26.63 1.63
N ILE A 856 2.59 -26.73 2.77
CA ILE A 856 2.03 -27.99 3.26
C ILE A 856 0.58 -28.07 2.74
N LEU A 857 0.30 -29.02 1.86
CA LEU A 857 -0.96 -29.10 1.12
C LEU A 857 -1.82 -30.30 1.56
N ASN A 858 -3.14 -30.12 1.52
CA ASN A 858 -4.11 -31.19 1.76
C ASN A 858 -4.06 -32.26 0.65
N HIS A 859 -4.39 -33.51 0.99
CA HIS A 859 -4.40 -34.64 0.05
C HIS A 859 -5.29 -34.38 -1.17
N GLU A 860 -6.45 -33.74 -0.96
CA GLU A 860 -7.41 -33.36 -1.98
C GLU A 860 -6.77 -32.44 -3.04
N PHE A 861 -6.06 -31.39 -2.59
CA PHE A 861 -5.42 -30.45 -3.51
C PHE A 861 -4.21 -31.08 -4.22
N MET A 862 -3.43 -31.91 -3.52
CA MET A 862 -2.32 -32.65 -4.14
C MET A 862 -2.80 -33.51 -5.31
N LYS A 863 -3.95 -34.17 -5.17
CA LYS A 863 -4.54 -34.98 -6.26
C LYS A 863 -4.91 -34.14 -7.48
N LEU A 864 -5.43 -32.93 -7.28
CA LEU A 864 -5.69 -31.98 -8.36
C LEU A 864 -4.39 -31.53 -9.04
N LEU A 865 -3.33 -31.25 -8.27
CA LEU A 865 -2.03 -30.86 -8.82
C LEU A 865 -1.39 -31.95 -9.67
N GLU A 866 -1.44 -33.22 -9.23
CA GLU A 866 -0.95 -34.36 -10.00
C GLU A 866 -1.59 -34.43 -11.40
N LEU A 867 -2.90 -34.17 -11.48
CA LEU A 867 -3.66 -34.18 -12.73
C LEU A 867 -3.26 -33.03 -13.67
N ILE A 868 -2.86 -31.89 -13.12
CA ILE A 868 -2.50 -30.67 -13.86
C ILE A 868 -1.03 -30.67 -14.30
N LYS A 869 -0.11 -31.13 -13.45
CA LYS A 869 1.35 -31.15 -13.73
C LYS A 869 1.69 -31.85 -15.05
N ALA A 870 0.92 -32.86 -15.44
CA ALA A 870 1.09 -33.58 -16.70
C ALA A 870 0.69 -32.78 -17.95
N LYS A 871 0.11 -31.58 -17.81
CA LYS A 871 -0.56 -30.83 -18.90
C LYS A 871 -0.20 -29.35 -18.96
N GLN A 872 0.70 -28.86 -18.10
CA GLN A 872 1.00 -27.43 -18.01
C GLN A 872 1.83 -26.98 -19.23
N SER A 873 1.29 -26.07 -20.03
CA SER A 873 1.92 -25.58 -21.28
C SER A 873 2.04 -24.06 -21.36
N VAL A 874 1.55 -23.32 -20.35
CA VAL A 874 1.49 -21.85 -20.40
C VAL A 874 2.67 -21.24 -19.67
N GLU A 875 3.43 -20.41 -20.38
CA GLU A 875 4.52 -19.62 -19.83
C GLU A 875 3.96 -18.52 -18.91
N ILE A 876 4.37 -18.57 -17.64
CA ILE A 876 4.06 -17.54 -16.63
C ILE A 876 5.13 -16.47 -16.75
N VAL A 877 4.73 -15.22 -16.99
CA VAL A 877 5.67 -14.11 -17.01
C VAL A 877 5.93 -13.65 -15.59
N LYS A 878 7.14 -13.92 -15.12
CA LYS A 878 7.62 -13.54 -13.78
C LYS A 878 8.05 -12.09 -13.71
N GLY A 879 8.12 -11.57 -12.49
CA GLY A 879 8.70 -10.25 -12.24
C GLY A 879 10.17 -10.17 -12.65
N SER A 880 10.55 -9.09 -13.34
CA SER A 880 11.93 -8.81 -13.73
C SER A 880 12.58 -7.81 -12.79
N LYS A 881 13.78 -8.13 -12.31
CA LYS A 881 14.62 -7.21 -11.53
C LYS A 881 15.13 -6.03 -12.37
N GLU A 882 15.28 -6.21 -13.68
CA GLU A 882 15.62 -5.12 -14.61
C GLU A 882 14.46 -4.11 -14.71
N LEU A 883 13.21 -4.57 -14.84
CA LEU A 883 12.03 -3.69 -14.85
C LEU A 883 11.85 -2.94 -13.51
N GLN A 884 12.14 -3.60 -12.39
CA GLN A 884 12.17 -2.92 -11.08
C GLN A 884 13.25 -1.82 -11.04
N ALA A 885 14.43 -2.06 -11.61
CA ALA A 885 15.50 -1.07 -11.69
C ALA A 885 15.14 0.11 -12.61
N GLU A 886 14.42 -0.12 -13.71
CA GLU A 886 13.89 0.95 -14.57
C GLU A 886 12.93 1.88 -13.80
N ASP A 887 11.99 1.30 -13.06
CA ASP A 887 10.99 2.04 -12.26
C ASP A 887 11.65 2.83 -11.11
N LYS A 888 12.59 2.19 -10.40
CA LYS A 888 13.42 2.85 -9.39
C LYS A 888 14.21 4.02 -9.99
N SER A 889 14.80 3.85 -11.18
CA SER A 889 15.55 4.91 -11.86
C SER A 889 14.69 6.15 -12.11
N LYS A 890 13.46 5.96 -12.60
CA LYS A 890 12.49 7.04 -12.84
C LYS A 890 12.11 7.76 -11.55
N SER A 891 11.85 6.99 -10.50
CA SER A 891 11.51 7.51 -9.17
C SER A 891 12.65 8.32 -8.56
N VAL A 892 13.89 7.85 -8.68
CA VAL A 892 15.11 8.53 -8.23
C VAL A 892 15.34 9.81 -9.03
N ASN A 893 15.14 9.78 -10.35
CA ASN A 893 15.24 10.98 -11.18
C ASN A 893 14.28 12.07 -10.70
N SER A 894 13.00 11.73 -10.51
CA SER A 894 12.00 12.67 -10.00
C SER A 894 12.32 13.18 -8.59
N CYS A 895 12.94 12.36 -7.74
CA CYS A 895 13.43 12.77 -6.44
C CYS A 895 14.57 13.79 -6.54
N ILE A 896 15.59 13.50 -7.34
CA ILE A 896 16.76 14.37 -7.54
C ILE A 896 16.35 15.69 -8.18
N SER A 897 15.56 15.66 -9.25
CA SER A 897 15.01 16.87 -9.87
C SER A 897 14.16 17.68 -8.90
N GLY A 898 13.44 17.02 -7.98
CA GLY A 898 12.68 17.69 -6.93
C GLY A 898 13.58 18.48 -5.99
N ILE A 899 14.67 17.87 -5.51
CA ILE A 899 15.65 18.53 -4.62
C ILE A 899 16.30 19.73 -5.32
N LEU A 900 16.77 19.55 -6.56
CA LEU A 900 17.48 20.59 -7.32
C LEU A 900 16.60 21.77 -7.76
N ASN A 901 15.29 21.57 -7.93
CA ASN A 901 14.35 22.63 -8.33
C ASN A 901 13.66 23.32 -7.13
N GLU A 902 14.03 22.95 -5.91
CA GLU A 902 13.60 23.61 -4.68
C GLU A 902 14.69 24.56 -4.18
N ASN A 903 14.31 25.52 -3.34
CA ASN A 903 15.31 26.33 -2.67
C ASN A 903 16.10 25.47 -1.68
N TRP A 904 17.40 25.71 -1.60
CA TRP A 904 18.23 25.07 -0.60
C TRP A 904 17.83 25.50 0.81
N THR A 905 17.68 24.49 1.66
CA THR A 905 17.43 24.63 3.10
C THR A 905 18.41 23.73 3.81
N ASP A 906 18.71 23.99 5.08
CA ASP A 906 19.57 23.11 5.88
C ASP A 906 19.20 21.62 5.75
N ILE A 907 17.90 21.32 5.69
CA ILE A 907 17.38 19.95 5.58
C ILE A 907 17.68 19.36 4.20
N ASN A 908 17.43 20.11 3.13
CA ASN A 908 17.69 19.64 1.76
C ASN A 908 19.21 19.51 1.50
N VAL A 909 20.03 20.40 2.07
CA VAL A 909 21.50 20.30 2.02
C VAL A 909 21.98 19.06 2.75
N GLU A 910 21.50 18.79 3.97
CA GLU A 910 21.85 17.58 4.72
C GLU A 910 21.44 16.31 3.96
N ARG A 911 20.24 16.31 3.37
CA ARG A 911 19.74 15.22 2.53
C ARG A 911 20.63 14.98 1.31
N TRP A 912 21.00 16.05 0.61
CA TRP A 912 21.86 16.00 -0.57
C TRP A 912 23.26 15.48 -0.24
N LYS A 913 23.90 16.02 0.80
CA LYS A 913 25.20 15.55 1.29
C LYS A 913 25.15 14.07 1.67
N LYS A 914 24.09 13.62 2.35
CA LYS A 914 23.91 12.21 2.72
C LYS A 914 23.79 11.28 1.50
N LEU A 915 23.06 11.69 0.47
CA LEU A 915 22.96 10.93 -0.78
C LEU A 915 24.34 10.77 -1.44
N ARG A 916 25.14 11.84 -1.47
CA ARG A 916 26.47 11.83 -2.08
C ARG A 916 27.47 10.98 -1.30
N ASP A 917 27.52 11.16 0.02
CA ASP A 917 28.38 10.36 0.91
C ASP A 917 28.08 8.86 0.80
N PHE A 918 26.79 8.48 0.81
CA PHE A 918 26.40 7.07 0.70
C PHE A 918 26.77 6.48 -0.67
N ALA A 919 26.59 7.23 -1.75
CA ALA A 919 26.97 6.80 -3.10
C ALA A 919 28.47 6.50 -3.19
N LEU A 920 29.32 7.38 -2.64
CA LEU A 920 30.78 7.23 -2.65
C LEU A 920 31.26 6.02 -1.83
N LYS A 921 30.59 5.72 -0.71
CA LYS A 921 30.93 4.57 0.15
C LYS A 921 30.43 3.25 -0.41
N HIS A 922 29.32 3.27 -1.15
CA HIS A 922 28.60 2.06 -1.55
C HIS A 922 28.14 2.08 -3.01
N PRO A 923 29.03 2.20 -4.02
CA PRO A 923 28.61 2.10 -5.42
C PRO A 923 28.01 0.72 -5.75
N THR A 924 28.48 -0.31 -5.05
CA THR A 924 27.87 -1.64 -4.96
C THR A 924 27.71 -1.99 -3.48
N ALA A 925 26.69 -2.79 -3.15
CA ALA A 925 26.38 -3.09 -1.75
C ALA A 925 25.66 -4.42 -1.57
N SER A 926 25.70 -4.95 -0.34
CA SER A 926 24.87 -6.08 0.05
C SER A 926 23.43 -5.63 0.29
N LYS A 927 22.46 -6.54 0.17
CA LYS A 927 21.04 -6.25 0.49
C LYS A 927 20.87 -5.73 1.93
N GLN A 928 21.63 -6.28 2.88
CA GLN A 928 21.57 -5.89 4.28
C GLN A 928 21.99 -4.43 4.47
N THR A 929 23.12 -4.03 3.89
CA THR A 929 23.60 -2.65 3.96
C THR A 929 22.58 -1.66 3.41
N ILE A 930 21.94 -1.99 2.28
CA ILE A 930 20.91 -1.15 1.65
C ILE A 930 19.64 -1.06 2.49
N ALA A 931 19.19 -2.17 3.07
CA ALA A 931 18.02 -2.23 3.94
C ALA A 931 18.24 -1.40 5.23
N GLU A 932 19.38 -1.57 5.90
CA GLU A 932 19.74 -0.84 7.12
C GLU A 932 19.83 0.68 6.87
N ALA A 933 20.37 1.08 5.72
CA ALA A 933 20.44 2.48 5.31
C ALA A 933 19.10 3.05 4.79
N LYS A 934 18.12 2.17 4.51
CA LYS A 934 16.86 2.46 3.82
C LYS A 934 17.05 3.14 2.46
N MET A 935 18.03 2.65 1.70
CA MET A 935 18.42 3.19 0.39
C MET A 935 17.93 2.31 -0.79
N ALA A 936 17.07 1.34 -0.51
CA ALA A 936 16.45 0.40 -1.44
C ALA A 936 16.06 0.98 -2.81
N SER A 937 15.39 2.15 -2.81
CA SER A 937 14.91 2.78 -4.04
C SER A 937 16.03 3.31 -4.95
N PHE A 938 17.25 3.44 -4.45
CA PHE A 938 18.40 3.97 -5.17
C PHE A 938 19.30 2.89 -5.76
N TYR A 939 18.96 1.61 -5.56
CA TYR A 939 19.77 0.46 -6.00
C TYR A 939 18.95 -0.55 -6.81
N ALA A 940 19.58 -1.04 -7.88
CA ALA A 940 19.16 -2.22 -8.62
C ALA A 940 19.66 -3.48 -7.90
N GLU A 941 18.81 -4.49 -7.82
CA GLU A 941 19.14 -5.80 -7.23
C GLU A 941 19.42 -6.79 -8.36
N PHE A 942 20.58 -7.47 -8.31
CA PHE A 942 20.90 -8.49 -9.28
C PHE A 942 20.31 -9.85 -8.89
N GLU A 943 19.97 -10.65 -9.90
CA GLU A 943 19.67 -12.08 -9.72
C GLU A 943 20.92 -12.88 -9.31
N LYS A 944 22.08 -12.47 -9.84
CA LYS A 944 23.39 -13.04 -9.53
C LYS A 944 24.34 -11.89 -9.28
N LYS A 945 25.13 -11.98 -8.21
CA LYS A 945 26.08 -10.92 -7.83
C LYS A 945 26.86 -10.43 -9.04
N SER A 946 26.94 -9.11 -9.20
CA SER A 946 27.63 -8.43 -10.30
C SER A 946 28.18 -7.09 -9.80
N ASN A 947 28.93 -6.39 -10.64
CA ASN A 947 29.47 -5.06 -10.39
C ASN A 947 29.29 -4.12 -11.59
N CYS A 948 28.50 -4.53 -12.57
CA CYS A 948 28.18 -3.75 -13.75
C CYS A 948 26.71 -3.94 -14.16
N LEU A 949 26.15 -2.88 -14.75
CA LEU A 949 24.84 -2.90 -15.40
C LEU A 949 24.91 -2.09 -16.70
N TYR A 950 24.00 -2.40 -17.63
CA TYR A 950 23.82 -1.67 -18.89
C TYR A 950 22.50 -0.92 -18.85
N TYR A 951 22.43 0.24 -19.47
CA TYR A 951 21.21 1.04 -19.48
C TYR A 951 21.10 1.91 -20.73
N GLY A 952 19.89 2.40 -20.98
CA GLY A 952 19.61 3.48 -21.90
C GLY A 952 18.61 4.44 -21.31
N GLN A 953 18.54 5.65 -21.88
CA GLN A 953 17.64 6.68 -21.39
C GLN A 953 17.07 7.50 -22.54
N GLU A 954 15.85 8.00 -22.35
CA GLU A 954 15.23 9.01 -23.20
C GLU A 954 14.63 10.11 -22.32
N TRP A 955 14.57 11.33 -22.87
CA TRP A 955 13.88 12.47 -22.26
C TRP A 955 14.39 12.81 -20.85
N ASP A 956 15.72 12.81 -20.67
CA ASP A 956 16.37 13.10 -19.39
C ASP A 956 15.92 12.12 -18.29
N TYR A 957 16.12 10.84 -18.56
CA TYR A 957 15.76 9.72 -17.68
C TYR A 957 14.29 9.64 -17.27
N LYS A 958 13.38 10.33 -17.99
CA LYS A 958 11.93 10.04 -17.85
C LYS A 958 11.58 8.67 -18.38
N LYS A 959 12.33 8.20 -19.39
CA LYS A 959 12.35 6.81 -19.80
C LYS A 959 13.74 6.23 -19.56
N VAL A 960 13.79 5.06 -18.94
CA VAL A 960 15.03 4.35 -18.64
C VAL A 960 14.79 2.89 -19.00
N TYR A 961 15.78 2.27 -19.65
CA TYR A 961 15.86 0.84 -19.91
C TYR A 961 17.06 0.30 -19.15
N VAL A 962 16.93 -0.87 -18.54
CA VAL A 962 18.03 -1.50 -17.80
C VAL A 962 18.24 -2.92 -18.30
N SER A 963 19.50 -3.34 -18.40
CA SER A 963 19.84 -4.74 -18.55
C SER A 963 21.05 -5.14 -17.72
N PHE A 964 21.01 -6.33 -17.16
CA PHE A 964 22.13 -6.95 -16.44
C PHE A 964 23.08 -7.71 -17.38
N SER A 965 22.76 -7.79 -18.67
CA SER A 965 23.58 -8.43 -19.70
C SER A 965 23.88 -7.47 -20.85
N ALA A 966 25.07 -7.62 -21.45
CA ALA A 966 25.46 -6.84 -22.62
C ALA A 966 24.63 -7.23 -23.85
N GLY A 967 24.52 -6.31 -24.82
CA GLY A 967 23.97 -6.60 -26.15
C GLY A 967 22.49 -6.22 -26.35
N ASN A 968 21.82 -5.66 -25.35
CA ASN A 968 20.49 -5.07 -25.55
C ASN A 968 20.64 -3.75 -26.35
N PRO A 969 20.01 -3.61 -27.54
CA PRO A 969 20.12 -2.41 -28.38
C PRO A 969 19.61 -1.12 -27.71
N GLN A 970 18.69 -1.24 -26.75
CA GLN A 970 18.18 -0.10 -25.99
C GLN A 970 19.11 0.29 -24.84
N CYS A 971 20.07 -0.56 -24.47
CA CYS A 971 21.00 -0.35 -23.35
C CYS A 971 22.43 -0.16 -23.86
N THR A 972 22.71 0.99 -24.47
CA THR A 972 24.02 1.32 -25.07
C THR A 972 25.03 1.87 -24.08
N MET A 973 24.59 2.31 -22.90
CA MET A 973 25.44 2.86 -21.85
C MET A 973 25.78 1.77 -20.81
N VAL A 974 26.89 1.98 -20.10
CA VAL A 974 27.35 1.07 -19.05
C VAL A 974 27.65 1.84 -17.77
N GLU A 975 27.25 1.26 -16.65
CA GLU A 975 27.64 1.68 -15.32
C GLU A 975 28.62 0.63 -14.76
N SER A 976 29.85 1.09 -14.49
CA SER A 976 30.96 0.27 -13.98
C SER A 976 32.08 1.16 -13.45
N GLU A 977 33.03 0.54 -12.72
CA GLU A 977 34.25 1.17 -12.24
C GLU A 977 35.02 1.89 -13.34
N SER A 978 35.32 1.20 -14.46
CA SER A 978 36.06 1.78 -15.58
C SER A 978 35.26 2.86 -16.32
N ALA A 979 33.92 2.77 -16.36
CA ALA A 979 33.08 3.78 -17.00
C ALA A 979 33.07 5.14 -16.26
N CYS A 980 33.40 5.14 -14.96
CA CYS A 980 33.64 6.36 -14.19
C CYS A 980 35.13 6.65 -13.94
N LYS A 981 36.03 5.82 -14.49
CA LYS A 981 37.49 5.92 -14.35
C LYS A 981 38.00 5.82 -12.91
N LEU A 982 37.25 5.18 -12.02
CA LEU A 982 37.66 5.01 -10.62
C LEU A 982 38.96 4.18 -10.53
N ASP A 983 39.05 3.11 -11.32
CA ASP A 983 40.26 2.29 -11.52
C ASP A 983 41.49 3.15 -11.85
N ARG A 984 41.33 4.14 -12.75
CA ARG A 984 42.39 5.06 -13.16
C ARG A 984 42.81 5.98 -12.01
N PHE A 985 41.86 6.56 -11.28
CA PHE A 985 42.17 7.41 -10.13
C PHE A 985 42.91 6.67 -9.02
N MET A 986 42.57 5.39 -8.78
CA MET A 986 43.19 4.57 -7.75
C MET A 986 44.65 4.17 -8.07
N LEU A 987 45.14 4.38 -9.29
CA LEU A 987 46.56 4.24 -9.62
C LEU A 987 47.44 5.25 -8.87
N ARG A 988 46.89 6.41 -8.50
CA ARG A 988 47.61 7.43 -7.72
C ARG A 988 47.45 7.14 -6.23
N ILE A 989 48.53 6.67 -5.60
CA ILE A 989 48.53 6.22 -4.19
C ILE A 989 47.95 7.25 -3.22
N GLY A 990 48.20 8.55 -3.44
CA GLY A 990 47.62 9.61 -2.60
C GLY A 990 46.09 9.61 -2.63
N ILE A 991 45.49 9.47 -3.82
CA ILE A 991 44.02 9.45 -3.97
C ILE A 991 43.47 8.19 -3.30
N LYS A 992 44.12 7.05 -3.52
CA LYS A 992 43.73 5.78 -2.91
C LYS A 992 43.71 5.87 -1.37
N ASN A 993 44.78 6.35 -0.75
CA ASN A 993 44.86 6.48 0.70
C ASN A 993 43.76 7.41 1.24
N PHE A 994 43.51 8.53 0.55
CA PHE A 994 42.44 9.46 0.93
C PHE A 994 41.05 8.81 0.88
N PHE A 995 40.77 7.95 -0.12
CA PHE A 995 39.53 7.19 -0.18
C PHE A 995 39.41 6.20 0.97
N GLU A 996 40.47 5.45 1.26
CA GLU A 996 40.51 4.48 2.37
C GLU A 996 40.28 5.17 3.73
N GLU A 997 40.92 6.32 3.97
CA GLU A 997 40.78 7.11 5.21
C GLU A 997 39.35 7.65 5.42
N ASN A 998 38.64 7.99 4.33
CA ASN A 998 37.26 8.48 4.39
C ASN A 998 36.21 7.35 4.29
N GLY A 999 36.66 6.10 4.12
CA GLY A 999 35.80 4.93 3.94
C GLY A 999 35.06 4.90 2.60
N PHE A 1000 35.54 5.63 1.59
CA PHE A 1000 34.99 5.60 0.24
C PHE A 1000 35.43 4.34 -0.50
N ALA A 1001 34.61 3.87 -1.45
CA ALA A 1001 34.91 2.69 -2.21
C ALA A 1001 36.04 2.94 -3.21
N ILE A 1002 37.08 2.10 -3.15
CA ILE A 1002 38.20 2.11 -4.11
C ILE A 1002 37.94 1.20 -5.32
N SER A 1003 36.85 0.44 -5.33
CA SER A 1003 36.47 -0.43 -6.44
C SER A 1003 34.98 -0.77 -6.42
N PHE A 1004 34.43 -1.19 -7.57
CA PHE A 1004 33.09 -1.75 -7.66
C PHE A 1004 33.18 -3.25 -7.44
N GLU A 1005 32.96 -3.68 -6.20
CA GLU A 1005 32.98 -5.09 -5.84
C GLU A 1005 31.77 -5.85 -6.42
N ARG A 1006 31.96 -7.15 -6.65
CA ARG A 1006 30.88 -8.03 -7.11
C ARG A 1006 29.89 -8.28 -5.97
N ASN A 1007 28.72 -7.61 -5.99
CA ASN A 1007 27.79 -7.58 -4.87
C ASN A 1007 26.32 -7.86 -5.30
N ASP A 1008 25.41 -7.90 -4.32
CA ASP A 1008 23.98 -8.17 -4.56
C ASP A 1008 23.27 -6.99 -5.24
N CYS A 1009 23.74 -5.78 -5.00
CA CYS A 1009 23.14 -4.54 -5.48
C CYS A 1009 24.18 -3.59 -6.07
N ILE A 1010 23.72 -2.77 -7.02
CA ILE A 1010 24.45 -1.65 -7.64
C ILE A 1010 23.51 -0.45 -7.68
N MET A 1011 24.03 0.78 -7.74
CA MET A 1011 23.18 1.95 -7.87
C MET A 1011 22.28 1.86 -9.13
N VAL A 1012 21.13 2.53 -9.11
CA VAL A 1012 20.35 2.69 -10.34
C VAL A 1012 20.99 3.76 -11.23
N PRO A 1013 20.85 3.67 -12.57
CA PRO A 1013 21.48 4.58 -13.52
C PRO A 1013 21.38 6.07 -13.17
N THR A 1014 20.24 6.52 -12.68
CA THR A 1014 20.02 7.93 -12.33
C THR A 1014 20.76 8.36 -11.07
N TYR A 1015 20.93 7.46 -10.09
CA TYR A 1015 21.73 7.73 -8.91
C TYR A 1015 23.23 7.75 -9.25
N TYR A 1016 23.68 6.81 -10.10
CA TYR A 1016 25.05 6.78 -10.59
C TYR A 1016 25.44 8.02 -11.39
N ASN A 1017 24.62 8.44 -12.35
CA ASN A 1017 24.95 9.56 -13.23
C ASN A 1017 24.76 10.92 -12.55
N ASN A 1018 23.65 11.11 -11.81
CA ASN A 1018 23.30 12.44 -11.31
C ASN A 1018 23.87 12.72 -9.91
N ILE A 1019 24.31 11.70 -9.16
CA ILE A 1019 24.88 11.88 -7.82
C ILE A 1019 26.32 11.36 -7.75
N TYR A 1020 26.55 10.06 -7.98
CA TYR A 1020 27.85 9.43 -7.74
C TYR A 1020 28.97 10.06 -8.56
N LYS A 1021 28.78 10.22 -9.88
CA LYS A 1021 29.81 10.77 -10.77
C LYS A 1021 30.22 12.20 -10.41
N GLY A 1022 29.26 13.05 -10.07
CA GLY A 1022 29.53 14.42 -9.61
C GLY A 1022 30.31 14.42 -8.30
N ALA A 1023 29.84 13.63 -7.32
CA ALA A 1023 30.49 13.50 -6.02
C ALA A 1023 31.92 12.97 -6.12
N LEU A 1024 32.14 12.00 -7.02
CA LEU A 1024 33.45 11.43 -7.28
C LEU A 1024 34.43 12.50 -7.80
N GLY A 1025 34.00 13.26 -8.82
CA GLY A 1025 34.79 14.35 -9.37
C GLY A 1025 35.13 15.39 -8.30
N GLU A 1026 34.12 15.94 -7.63
CA GLU A 1026 34.31 17.01 -6.64
C GLU A 1026 35.26 16.65 -5.50
N VAL A 1027 35.12 15.44 -4.94
CA VAL A 1027 35.94 14.96 -3.82
C VAL A 1027 37.39 14.72 -4.25
N ILE A 1028 37.62 14.17 -5.44
CA ILE A 1028 38.98 13.99 -6.00
C ILE A 1028 39.60 15.35 -6.34
N GLY A 1029 38.83 16.26 -6.96
CA GLY A 1029 39.26 17.59 -7.32
C GLY A 1029 39.73 18.38 -6.09
N ARG A 1030 38.91 18.39 -5.02
CA ARG A 1030 39.25 19.02 -3.75
C ARG A 1030 40.54 18.46 -3.16
N TYR A 1031 40.68 17.13 -3.14
CA TYR A 1031 41.90 16.49 -2.62
C TYR A 1031 43.14 16.86 -3.44
N ILE A 1032 43.04 16.88 -4.78
CA ILE A 1032 44.17 17.29 -5.63
C ILE A 1032 44.58 18.75 -5.33
N PHE A 1033 43.61 19.63 -5.11
CA PHE A 1033 43.86 21.02 -4.74
C PHE A 1033 44.62 21.16 -3.42
N SER A 1034 44.30 20.36 -2.41
CA SER A 1034 44.99 20.40 -1.11
C SER A 1034 46.37 19.71 -1.10
N THR A 1035 46.66 18.82 -2.06
CA THR A 1035 47.98 18.18 -2.15
C THR A 1035 49.10 19.14 -2.58
N ASP A 1036 50.36 18.69 -2.47
CA ASP A 1036 51.57 19.39 -2.96
C ASP A 1036 51.51 19.84 -4.44
N LEU A 1037 50.56 19.31 -5.22
CA LEU A 1037 50.31 19.74 -6.59
C LEU A 1037 49.88 21.21 -6.66
N LEU A 1038 48.96 21.64 -5.81
CA LEU A 1038 48.40 23.00 -5.85
C LEU A 1038 48.59 23.73 -4.52
N ASN A 1039 48.55 23.01 -3.38
CA ASN A 1039 48.63 23.55 -2.03
C ASN A 1039 47.59 24.66 -1.78
N ILE A 1040 46.36 24.43 -2.24
CA ILE A 1040 45.21 25.32 -2.11
C ILE A 1040 44.12 24.58 -1.35
N GLU A 1041 43.93 24.94 -0.09
CA GLU A 1041 42.81 24.45 0.72
C GLU A 1041 41.50 25.14 0.30
N LEU A 1042 40.53 24.38 -0.21
CA LEU A 1042 39.23 24.90 -0.65
C LEU A 1042 38.20 24.86 0.49
N GLU A 1043 37.36 25.90 0.57
CA GLU A 1043 36.23 25.97 1.51
C GLU A 1043 34.93 25.46 0.89
N GLU A 1044 34.11 24.78 1.70
CA GLU A 1044 32.74 24.43 1.32
C GLU A 1044 31.85 25.67 1.29
N ILE A 1045 30.89 25.70 0.37
CA ILE A 1045 29.91 26.78 0.30
C ILE A 1045 28.80 26.51 1.32
N GLU A 1046 28.79 27.27 2.42
CA GLU A 1046 27.77 27.15 3.47
C GLU A 1046 26.54 28.06 3.23
N ASP A 1047 26.69 29.10 2.40
CA ASP A 1047 25.57 29.99 2.06
C ASP A 1047 24.54 29.25 1.20
N LEU A 1048 23.31 29.14 1.72
CA LEU A 1048 22.20 28.46 1.05
C LEU A 1048 21.84 29.08 -0.31
N ASN A 1049 22.05 30.39 -0.49
CA ASN A 1049 21.77 31.05 -1.77
C ASN A 1049 22.85 30.78 -2.82
N ALA A 1050 24.05 30.40 -2.39
CA ALA A 1050 25.18 30.08 -3.25
C ALA A 1050 25.43 28.57 -3.40
N PHE A 1051 24.80 27.74 -2.57
CA PHE A 1051 24.95 26.28 -2.57
C PHE A 1051 24.57 25.68 -3.93
N GLU A 1052 25.43 24.79 -4.46
CA GLU A 1052 25.32 24.14 -5.78
C GLU A 1052 25.36 25.08 -7.00
N LEU A 1053 25.69 26.37 -6.83
CA LEU A 1053 26.07 27.21 -7.96
C LEU A 1053 27.46 26.83 -8.47
N PHE A 1054 28.38 26.60 -7.54
CA PHE A 1054 29.74 26.10 -7.71
C PHE A 1054 29.98 25.01 -6.66
N ASP A 1055 31.05 24.23 -6.82
CA ASP A 1055 31.34 23.12 -5.90
C ASP A 1055 32.05 23.61 -4.64
N TYR A 1056 33.04 24.49 -4.82
CA TYR A 1056 33.89 25.03 -3.74
C TYR A 1056 34.28 26.48 -3.98
N LYS A 1057 34.90 27.08 -2.97
CA LYS A 1057 35.45 28.45 -3.04
C LYS A 1057 36.87 28.49 -2.48
N VAL A 1058 37.66 29.47 -2.92
CA VAL A 1058 38.97 29.76 -2.32
C VAL A 1058 38.79 30.64 -1.08
N PRO A 1059 39.37 30.28 0.08
CA PRO A 1059 39.19 31.00 1.32
C PRO A 1059 39.50 32.49 1.19
N ASN A 1060 38.59 33.33 1.69
CA ASN A 1060 38.71 34.80 1.71
C ASN A 1060 38.93 35.47 0.34
N LYS A 1061 38.65 34.77 -0.78
CA LYS A 1061 38.76 35.33 -2.14
C LYS A 1061 37.45 35.14 -2.90
N PRO A 1062 37.06 36.06 -3.80
CA PRO A 1062 35.86 35.92 -4.64
C PRO A 1062 36.11 34.97 -5.83
N ILE A 1063 36.76 33.84 -5.57
CA ILE A 1063 37.19 32.85 -6.56
C ILE A 1063 36.48 31.53 -6.27
N TYR A 1064 35.70 31.04 -7.23
CA TYR A 1064 34.90 29.82 -7.09
C TYR A 1064 35.39 28.73 -8.04
N VAL A 1065 35.24 27.47 -7.64
CA VAL A 1065 35.73 26.29 -8.36
C VAL A 1065 34.56 25.37 -8.69
N ASP A 1066 34.48 24.95 -9.96
CA ASP A 1066 33.51 24.03 -10.54
C ASP A 1066 34.28 22.88 -11.20
N PHE A 1067 34.27 21.71 -10.57
CA PHE A 1067 34.91 20.51 -11.04
C PHE A 1067 34.06 19.81 -12.10
N LYS A 1068 34.74 19.26 -13.11
CA LYS A 1068 34.15 18.47 -14.18
C LYS A 1068 34.88 17.14 -14.33
N HIS A 1069 34.14 16.17 -14.85
CA HIS A 1069 34.63 14.84 -15.18
C HIS A 1069 34.05 14.42 -16.54
N TRP A 1070 34.48 15.13 -17.59
CA TRP A 1070 33.99 14.97 -18.96
C TRP A 1070 34.93 14.11 -19.80
N SER A 1071 34.39 13.47 -20.84
CA SER A 1071 35.20 12.88 -21.92
C SER A 1071 35.41 13.91 -23.05
N LEU A 1072 36.45 13.69 -23.87
CA LEU A 1072 36.87 14.60 -24.96
C LEU A 1072 35.80 14.83 -26.05
N GLY A 1073 34.76 14.00 -26.12
CA GLY A 1073 33.65 14.13 -27.08
C GLY A 1073 32.47 14.97 -26.61
N THR A 1074 32.59 15.67 -25.47
CA THR A 1074 31.49 16.50 -24.93
C THR A 1074 31.52 17.89 -25.58
N ASP A 1075 30.86 18.05 -26.72
CA ASP A 1075 30.68 19.36 -27.38
C ASP A 1075 29.58 20.16 -26.67
N VAL A 1076 29.98 21.17 -25.88
CA VAL A 1076 29.08 22.21 -25.37
C VAL A 1076 29.41 23.50 -26.08
N GLU A 1077 28.41 24.18 -26.64
CA GLU A 1077 28.61 25.50 -27.26
C GLU A 1077 29.24 26.46 -26.24
N ARG A 1078 30.40 26.99 -26.61
CA ARG A 1078 31.29 27.76 -25.73
C ARG A 1078 30.60 28.99 -25.15
N GLU A 1079 29.87 29.74 -25.98
CA GLU A 1079 29.17 30.96 -25.56
C GLU A 1079 28.10 30.63 -24.50
N THR A 1080 27.28 29.61 -24.73
CA THR A 1080 26.27 29.15 -23.77
C THR A 1080 26.87 28.68 -22.44
N MET A 1081 28.07 28.09 -22.45
CA MET A 1081 28.77 27.71 -21.22
C MET A 1081 29.22 28.95 -20.43
N ILE A 1082 29.85 29.91 -21.11
CA ILE A 1082 30.32 31.17 -20.50
C ILE A 1082 29.16 31.92 -19.87
N ASP A 1083 28.06 32.10 -20.61
CA ASP A 1083 26.87 32.82 -20.12
C ASP A 1083 26.30 32.18 -18.85
N LYS A 1084 26.20 30.85 -18.81
CA LYS A 1084 25.73 30.12 -17.62
C LYS A 1084 26.66 30.31 -16.42
N ILE A 1085 27.97 30.33 -16.64
CA ILE A 1085 28.94 30.56 -15.56
C ILE A 1085 28.85 31.99 -15.05
N CYS A 1086 28.74 32.98 -15.94
CA CYS A 1086 28.54 34.39 -15.58
C CYS A 1086 27.25 34.57 -14.76
N GLU A 1087 26.14 33.95 -15.19
CA GLU A 1087 24.86 34.02 -14.46
C GLU A 1087 24.99 33.46 -13.04
N LYS A 1088 25.64 32.30 -12.88
CA LYS A 1088 25.96 31.73 -11.57
C LYS A 1088 26.86 32.65 -10.75
N ALA A 1089 27.87 33.24 -11.38
CA ALA A 1089 28.85 34.07 -10.72
C ALA A 1089 28.23 35.34 -10.11
N HIS A 1090 27.35 36.01 -10.86
CA HIS A 1090 26.63 37.18 -10.35
C HIS A 1090 25.73 36.87 -9.15
N LYS A 1091 25.10 35.68 -9.10
CA LYS A 1091 24.23 35.27 -7.99
C LYS A 1091 24.98 35.10 -6.66
N CYS A 1092 26.28 34.78 -6.69
CA CYS A 1092 27.09 34.54 -5.49
C CYS A 1092 28.23 35.55 -5.29
N GLY A 1093 28.32 36.61 -6.11
CA GLY A 1093 29.39 37.60 -6.02
C GLY A 1093 30.77 37.07 -6.43
N CYS A 1094 30.82 36.04 -7.27
CA CYS A 1094 32.05 35.51 -7.85
C CYS A 1094 32.62 36.51 -8.87
N GLN A 1095 33.92 36.78 -8.76
CA GLN A 1095 34.66 37.61 -9.72
C GLN A 1095 35.55 36.76 -10.64
N LYS A 1096 36.00 35.60 -10.15
CA LYS A 1096 36.79 34.65 -10.92
C LYS A 1096 36.28 33.23 -10.77
N ALA A 1097 35.99 32.56 -11.88
CA ALA A 1097 35.54 31.18 -11.89
C ALA A 1097 36.62 30.23 -12.45
N LEU A 1098 36.87 29.14 -11.75
CA LEU A 1098 37.71 28.04 -12.19
C LEU A 1098 36.81 26.88 -12.63
N VAL A 1099 36.85 26.50 -13.90
CA VAL A 1099 36.16 25.31 -14.41
C VAL A 1099 37.19 24.25 -14.72
N VAL A 1100 37.25 23.20 -13.90
CA VAL A 1100 38.37 22.26 -13.88
C VAL A 1100 37.93 20.86 -14.21
N ASN A 1101 38.25 20.40 -15.43
CA ASN A 1101 38.12 19.00 -15.79
C ASN A 1101 39.30 18.20 -15.20
N ILE A 1102 38.99 17.29 -14.28
CA ILE A 1102 39.99 16.64 -13.42
C ILE A 1102 40.87 15.68 -14.21
N LEU A 1103 40.32 15.00 -15.22
CA LEU A 1103 41.02 13.97 -15.98
C LEU A 1103 40.68 14.06 -17.47
N ALA A 1104 41.69 14.00 -18.33
CA ALA A 1104 41.52 13.92 -19.79
C ALA A 1104 42.46 12.88 -20.40
N GLU A 1105 42.10 12.34 -21.58
CA GLU A 1105 42.89 11.32 -22.29
C GLU A 1105 44.21 11.85 -22.84
N ARG A 1106 44.34 13.17 -22.94
CA ARG A 1106 45.56 13.86 -23.38
C ARG A 1106 45.66 15.22 -22.74
N GLU A 1107 46.86 15.78 -22.80
CA GLU A 1107 47.14 17.15 -22.40
C GLU A 1107 46.43 18.15 -23.30
N LEU A 1108 45.72 19.10 -22.70
CA LEU A 1108 45.03 20.17 -23.38
C LEU A 1108 45.36 21.52 -22.73
N PRO A 1109 45.51 22.59 -23.54
CA PRO A 1109 45.87 23.91 -23.04
C PRO A 1109 44.73 24.54 -22.24
N CYS A 1110 45.07 25.32 -21.22
CA CYS A 1110 44.08 26.13 -20.51
C CYS A 1110 43.57 27.29 -21.37
N HIS A 1111 42.34 27.73 -21.08
CA HIS A 1111 41.73 28.86 -21.75
C HIS A 1111 41.20 29.86 -20.73
N ASN A 1112 41.54 31.13 -20.90
CA ASN A 1112 41.00 32.22 -20.10
C ASN A 1112 39.95 32.98 -20.92
N TYR A 1113 38.80 33.21 -20.32
CA TYR A 1113 37.68 33.93 -20.90
C TYR A 1113 37.28 35.09 -19.98
N VAL A 1114 36.71 36.13 -20.57
CA VAL A 1114 36.08 37.23 -19.82
C VAL A 1114 34.69 37.44 -20.41
N GLY A 1115 33.67 37.26 -19.57
CA GLY A 1115 32.28 37.51 -19.92
C GLY A 1115 31.60 38.27 -18.77
N ASP A 1116 30.83 39.32 -19.09
CA ASP A 1116 30.11 40.14 -18.10
C ASP A 1116 30.93 40.58 -16.86
N GLY A 1117 32.22 40.82 -17.04
CA GLY A 1117 33.13 41.26 -15.96
C GLY A 1117 33.60 40.13 -15.02
N VAL A 1118 33.30 38.87 -15.33
CA VAL A 1118 33.79 37.68 -14.64
C VAL A 1118 34.96 37.08 -15.43
N GLU A 1119 36.09 36.82 -14.76
CA GLU A 1119 37.24 36.12 -15.33
C GLU A 1119 37.05 34.61 -15.18
N ILE A 1120 37.15 33.82 -16.26
CA ILE A 1120 36.88 32.39 -16.24
C ILE A 1120 38.10 31.63 -16.77
N LEU A 1121 38.75 30.84 -15.91
CA LEU A 1121 39.80 29.92 -16.33
C LEU A 1121 39.21 28.51 -16.53
N ALA A 1122 39.13 28.09 -17.79
CA ALA A 1122 38.78 26.72 -18.16
C ALA A 1122 40.05 25.86 -18.24
N VAL A 1123 40.08 24.81 -17.42
CA VAL A 1123 41.17 23.84 -17.32
C VAL A 1123 40.67 22.51 -17.86
N PRO A 1124 40.92 22.18 -19.14
CA PRO A 1124 40.37 20.98 -19.78
C PRO A 1124 41.05 19.67 -19.36
N SER A 1125 42.25 19.73 -18.78
CA SER A 1125 42.97 18.55 -18.27
C SER A 1125 43.87 18.91 -17.09
N LEU A 1126 43.44 18.64 -15.86
CA LEU A 1126 44.30 18.78 -14.67
C LEU A 1126 45.25 17.59 -14.52
N LEU A 1127 44.72 16.38 -14.69
CA LEU A 1127 45.48 15.13 -14.81
C LEU A 1127 45.31 14.54 -16.21
N ILE A 1128 46.30 13.75 -16.61
CA ILE A 1128 46.34 13.08 -17.90
C ILE A 1128 46.23 11.57 -17.66
N ASP A 1129 45.29 10.94 -18.37
CA ASP A 1129 44.92 9.54 -18.24
C ASP A 1129 45.97 8.62 -18.91
N ASP A 1130 47.21 8.64 -18.40
CA ASP A 1130 48.30 7.76 -18.80
C ASP A 1130 48.64 6.74 -17.70
N GLU A 1131 49.68 5.93 -17.87
CA GLU A 1131 50.08 4.91 -16.87
C GLU A 1131 50.47 5.52 -15.51
N LYS A 1132 50.86 6.80 -15.48
CA LYS A 1132 51.35 7.48 -14.27
C LYS A 1132 50.38 8.52 -13.71
N MET A 1133 49.22 8.71 -14.34
CA MET A 1133 48.25 9.76 -14.01
C MET A 1133 48.95 11.12 -13.84
N ARG A 1134 49.82 11.47 -14.79
CA ARG A 1134 50.69 12.64 -14.66
C ARG A 1134 49.88 13.95 -14.58
N LYS A 1135 50.43 14.94 -13.87
CA LYS A 1135 49.87 16.29 -13.82
C LYS A 1135 50.09 17.02 -15.16
N ASN A 1136 49.16 17.90 -15.50
CA ASN A 1136 49.38 18.91 -16.52
C ASN A 1136 50.09 20.12 -15.87
N ASP A 1137 51.38 20.28 -16.15
CA ASP A 1137 52.20 21.33 -15.53
C ASP A 1137 51.73 22.74 -15.90
N ASP A 1138 51.30 22.97 -17.15
CA ASP A 1138 50.71 24.25 -17.58
C ASP A 1138 49.43 24.55 -16.77
N ALA A 1139 48.53 23.58 -16.64
CA ALA A 1139 47.31 23.76 -15.86
C ALA A 1139 47.59 24.11 -14.40
N VAL A 1140 48.53 23.43 -13.75
CA VAL A 1140 48.92 23.71 -12.36
C VAL A 1140 49.46 25.13 -12.22
N GLU A 1141 50.34 25.56 -13.14
CA GLU A 1141 50.91 26.90 -13.13
C GLU A 1141 49.85 27.98 -13.37
N GLN A 1142 48.95 27.77 -14.33
CA GLN A 1142 47.85 28.70 -14.64
C GLN A 1142 46.88 28.83 -13.46
N ILE A 1143 46.50 27.73 -12.80
CA ILE A 1143 45.63 27.77 -11.62
C ILE A 1143 46.31 28.57 -10.49
N ARG A 1144 47.58 28.29 -10.16
CA ARG A 1144 48.32 29.01 -9.11
C ARG A 1144 48.39 30.52 -9.40
N ARG A 1145 48.69 30.89 -10.64
CA ARG A 1145 48.69 32.29 -11.09
C ARG A 1145 47.31 32.94 -10.96
N PHE A 1146 46.27 32.24 -11.41
CA PHE A 1146 44.90 32.74 -11.44
C PHE A 1146 44.35 32.99 -10.02
N VAL A 1147 44.67 32.11 -9.08
CA VAL A 1147 44.29 32.22 -7.67
C VAL A 1147 45.19 33.20 -6.89
N GLY A 1148 46.33 33.59 -7.46
CA GLY A 1148 47.31 34.48 -6.81
C GLY A 1148 48.06 33.78 -5.66
N ALA A 1149 48.42 32.51 -5.85
CA ALA A 1149 49.34 31.79 -4.98
C ALA A 1149 50.78 31.98 -5.53
N THR A 1150 51.62 32.75 -4.82
CA THR A 1150 53.03 32.95 -5.19
C THR A 1150 53.87 31.71 -4.86
N ASN A 1151 54.91 31.45 -5.67
CA ASN A 1151 55.88 30.34 -5.52
C ASN A 1151 56.78 30.50 -4.28
N ASP A 1152 56.23 30.63 -3.08
CA ASP A 1152 57.03 30.65 -1.86
C ASP A 1152 57.13 29.24 -1.25
N SER A 1153 57.86 28.36 -1.94
CA SER A 1153 58.73 27.30 -1.41
C SER A 1153 59.06 26.29 -2.52
N ILE A 1154 60.22 26.46 -3.16
CA ILE A 1154 60.97 25.35 -3.78
C ILE A 1154 61.98 24.85 -2.75
#